data_AF-A0AAJ6IB64-F1
#
_entry.id   AF-A0AAJ6IB64-F1
#
_cell.length_a   1.000
_cell.length_b   1.000
_cell.length_c   1.000
_cell.angle_alpha   90.00
_cell.angle_beta   90.00
_cell.angle_gamma   90.00
#
_symmetry.space_group_name_H-M   'P 1'
#
loop_
_entity.id
_entity.type
_entity.pdbx_description
1 polymer ?
#
loop_
_entity_poly.entity_id
_entity_poly.type
_entity_poly.pdbx_seq_one_letter_code
_entity_poly.pdbx_strand_id
1 'polypeptide(L)'
;MQKQILWPFTLSTLVVALAGCGGESANVNPEPNQVNSINGSCLLKDKNCVEFALDYPVDGINFVCSSDPDNTYMTLMEPKTNAATGRCSEGDKIHFLLTGSSDKQVELGTVPLSEIGNVSTVSASLPRLSILDMAKGLNGGTAATSLSPNDKTVKIAMALAKIFQALGLERGAGVVGDVQPFGILASKKADLSLLLTSISAEDYASGAYVDKIRPWIDVSQVSNEDAFKVVQTLVLMNNSATYQADFPIFANALSDKTGIGLPQGLYGCNATDCKTSPANLRHLIGSFIILTDRQGYTFGSGVQWRGPLKEQLGSDLATSVTVDLLKNIEPAKMNALAQTSWINPLTKSIQQPFKFNLTDPNSDDFTITQGKLFNDYLIAGTEKFYKQLTKDPNASPSSYGLWQQNYGTDTFKGSFDAFKIFPIGYLDNDVFKSKSNVAAGQKYIFPLYANLIFKAKNSSDSVALGIAIDESGDIRTDMQSASNKTTACTPLLTTGATLTTDNNQIQYRIGTLGATDTSNKAVTFRILLANPIFDKIDGAVIGANTNIVSDVNSEGKQTSTVIGGARVNLGNLLSANVNESAYISLSDFSGAGVKWTNIYKAYLSNYYEKNSIANQAAADFREGEVSIDIADCYKVLAK
;
A
#
# COMPACT_ATOMS: atom_id res chain seq x y z
N MET A 1 -17.38 23.57 54.51
CA MET A 1 -17.51 24.05 53.11
C MET A 1 -16.12 24.12 52.50
N GLN A 2 -15.77 23.11 51.70
CA GLN A 2 -14.46 22.96 51.06
C GLN A 2 -14.59 23.21 49.55
N LYS A 3 -13.61 23.94 48.99
CA LYS A 3 -13.43 24.16 47.56
C LYS A 3 -13.07 22.83 46.88
N GLN A 4 -13.81 22.44 45.84
CA GLN A 4 -13.40 21.37 44.92
C GLN A 4 -12.70 22.00 43.71
N ILE A 5 -11.43 21.63 43.55
CA ILE A 5 -10.59 21.93 42.40
C ILE A 5 -10.89 20.86 41.35
N LEU A 6 -11.54 21.25 40.26
CA LEU A 6 -11.73 20.42 39.07
C LEU A 6 -10.43 20.43 38.26
N TRP A 7 -9.77 19.28 38.19
CA TRP A 7 -8.66 19.03 37.27
C TRP A 7 -9.21 18.83 35.85
N PRO A 8 -8.66 19.50 34.82
CA PRO A 8 -9.02 19.22 33.44
C PRO A 8 -8.38 17.91 33.01
N PHE A 9 -9.19 16.87 32.78
CA PHE A 9 -8.75 15.70 32.03
C PHE A 9 -8.56 16.10 30.57
N THR A 10 -7.30 16.24 30.17
CA THR A 10 -6.86 16.39 28.79
C THR A 10 -7.18 15.11 28.02
N LEU A 11 -8.27 15.12 27.25
CA LEU A 11 -8.50 14.18 26.15
C LEU A 11 -7.52 14.53 25.03
N SER A 12 -6.36 13.88 25.03
CA SER A 12 -5.40 13.93 23.93
C SER A 12 -5.13 12.51 23.44
N THR A 13 -4.86 12.43 22.12
CA THR A 13 -4.27 11.31 21.36
C THR A 13 -5.19 10.18 20.91
N LEU A 14 -6.07 10.47 19.95
CA LEU A 14 -6.36 9.57 18.81
C LEU A 14 -6.83 10.37 17.57
N VAL A 15 -6.03 11.38 17.20
CA VAL A 15 -6.14 12.14 15.94
C VAL A 15 -4.73 12.23 15.35
N VAL A 16 -4.15 11.12 14.91
CA VAL A 16 -2.91 11.13 14.11
C VAL A 16 -2.92 10.01 13.06
N ALA A 17 -4.06 9.81 12.40
CA ALA A 17 -4.09 9.21 11.06
C ALA A 17 -4.47 10.23 9.98
N LEU A 18 -4.87 11.46 10.38
CA LEU A 18 -5.14 12.60 9.49
C LEU A 18 -4.46 13.92 9.93
N ALA A 19 -3.56 13.90 10.91
CA ALA A 19 -2.73 15.07 11.25
C ALA A 19 -1.34 14.92 10.63
N GLY A 20 -1.29 15.03 9.30
CA GLY A 20 -0.07 15.04 8.51
C GLY A 20 -0.21 15.83 7.22
N CYS A 21 -1.07 16.87 7.21
CA CYS A 21 -1.07 17.94 6.20
C CYS A 21 -2.08 19.03 6.60
N GLY A 22 -1.63 20.15 7.16
CA GLY A 22 -2.54 21.25 7.53
C GLY A 22 -1.88 22.39 8.29
N GLY A 23 -1.14 23.25 7.57
CA GLY A 23 -0.84 24.61 7.99
C GLY A 23 -1.65 25.59 7.14
N GLU A 24 -2.21 26.58 7.83
CA GLU A 24 -2.92 27.79 7.36
C GLU A 24 -4.42 27.71 7.04
N SER A 25 -5.16 28.40 7.92
CA SER A 25 -6.56 28.75 7.85
C SER A 25 -6.78 29.97 6.97
N ALA A 26 -7.77 29.93 6.09
CA ALA A 26 -8.46 31.13 5.63
C ALA A 26 -9.97 30.96 5.87
N ASN A 27 -10.53 31.81 6.72
CA ASN A 27 -11.96 31.90 6.97
C ASN A 27 -12.70 32.36 5.70
N VAL A 28 -13.72 31.63 5.27
CA VAL A 28 -14.74 32.15 4.35
C VAL A 28 -16.12 31.81 4.90
N ASN A 29 -16.89 32.86 5.19
CA ASN A 29 -18.30 32.78 5.57
C ASN A 29 -19.11 32.24 4.38
N PRO A 30 -19.95 31.20 4.55
CA PRO A 30 -20.72 30.64 3.44
C PRO A 30 -21.98 31.47 3.21
N GLU A 31 -22.16 31.98 1.99
CA GLU A 31 -23.51 32.27 1.50
C GLU A 31 -24.15 31.02 0.86
N PRO A 32 -25.46 30.82 1.05
CA PRO A 32 -26.13 29.60 0.60
C PRO A 32 -26.59 29.77 -0.85
N ASN A 33 -26.20 28.87 -1.75
CA ASN A 33 -27.05 28.36 -2.83
C ASN A 33 -26.35 27.20 -3.59
N GLN A 34 -27.18 26.23 -3.96
CA GLN A 34 -26.95 24.92 -4.60
C GLN A 34 -25.62 24.75 -5.38
N VAL A 35 -24.73 23.91 -4.84
CA VAL A 35 -23.54 23.41 -5.55
C VAL A 35 -23.92 22.09 -6.22
N ASN A 36 -24.26 22.12 -7.52
CA ASN A 36 -24.09 20.93 -8.36
C ASN A 36 -22.59 20.63 -8.36
N SER A 37 -22.17 19.63 -7.60
CA SER A 37 -20.76 19.38 -7.37
C SER A 37 -20.14 18.85 -8.67
N ILE A 38 -19.18 19.58 -9.25
CA ILE A 38 -18.51 19.20 -10.51
C ILE A 38 -17.88 17.79 -10.43
N ASN A 39 -17.57 17.33 -9.22
CA ASN A 39 -16.83 16.10 -8.91
C ASN A 39 -17.73 14.95 -8.41
N GLY A 40 -19.06 15.04 -8.50
CA GLY A 40 -19.91 13.90 -8.18
C GLY A 40 -21.31 14.23 -7.66
N SER A 41 -22.11 13.18 -7.48
CA SER A 41 -23.54 13.28 -7.12
C SER A 41 -23.82 13.43 -5.62
N CYS A 42 -22.80 13.31 -4.77
CA CYS A 42 -22.93 13.36 -3.32
C CYS A 42 -21.80 14.16 -2.66
N LEU A 43 -22.02 14.60 -1.41
CA LEU A 43 -21.01 15.30 -0.62
C LEU A 43 -20.28 14.32 0.30
N LEU A 44 -18.97 14.54 0.54
CA LEU A 44 -18.14 13.69 1.40
C LEU A 44 -18.69 13.45 2.82
N LYS A 45 -19.50 14.39 3.32
CA LYS A 45 -20.12 14.30 4.64
C LYS A 45 -21.37 13.41 4.67
N ASP A 46 -21.91 13.03 3.51
CA ASP A 46 -23.12 12.24 3.41
C ASP A 46 -22.79 10.77 3.71
N LYS A 47 -23.59 10.13 4.57
CA LYS A 47 -23.32 8.76 5.06
C LYS A 47 -23.18 7.71 3.96
N ASN A 48 -23.77 7.94 2.80
CA ASN A 48 -23.80 7.01 1.68
C ASN A 48 -22.95 7.51 0.50
N CYS A 49 -22.08 8.51 0.68
CA CYS A 49 -21.23 8.99 -0.40
C CYS A 49 -19.94 8.17 -0.45
N VAL A 50 -19.61 7.65 -1.62
CA VAL A 50 -18.37 6.90 -1.86
C VAL A 50 -17.49 7.70 -2.81
N GLU A 51 -16.32 8.11 -2.31
CA GLU A 51 -15.26 8.71 -3.12
C GLU A 51 -14.34 7.60 -3.65
N PHE A 52 -14.05 7.64 -4.94
CA PHE A 52 -13.12 6.73 -5.60
C PHE A 52 -11.92 7.51 -6.16
N ALA A 53 -10.81 6.81 -6.35
CA ALA A 53 -9.63 7.34 -7.04
C ALA A 53 -9.28 6.47 -8.24
N LEU A 54 -8.92 7.07 -9.37
CA LEU A 54 -8.41 6.35 -10.52
C LEU A 54 -6.98 5.84 -10.24
N ASP A 55 -6.63 4.67 -10.77
CA ASP A 55 -5.25 4.19 -10.76
C ASP A 55 -4.37 4.93 -11.77
N TYR A 56 -4.92 5.22 -12.96
CA TYR A 56 -4.34 6.16 -13.91
C TYR A 56 -4.77 7.60 -13.53
N PRO A 57 -3.84 8.50 -13.17
CA PRO A 57 -4.15 9.85 -12.70
C PRO A 57 -4.58 10.81 -13.84
N VAL A 58 -5.79 10.64 -14.37
CA VAL A 58 -6.36 11.51 -15.42
C VAL A 58 -7.39 12.47 -14.84
N ASP A 59 -7.10 13.77 -14.87
CA ASP A 59 -8.08 14.82 -14.58
C ASP A 59 -8.95 15.08 -15.81
N GLY A 60 -10.26 15.12 -15.61
CA GLY A 60 -11.21 15.48 -16.65
C GLY A 60 -11.88 14.30 -17.36
N ILE A 61 -11.81 13.07 -16.86
CA ILE A 61 -12.70 11.99 -17.36
C ILE A 61 -14.13 12.29 -16.92
N ASN A 62 -15.09 12.23 -17.85
CA ASN A 62 -16.52 12.42 -17.53
C ASN A 62 -17.13 11.15 -16.95
N PHE A 63 -18.08 11.30 -16.04
CA PHE A 63 -18.83 10.16 -15.51
C PHE A 63 -20.27 10.52 -15.12
N VAL A 64 -21.13 9.50 -15.13
CA VAL A 64 -22.53 9.59 -14.68
C VAL A 64 -22.74 8.55 -13.57
N CYS A 65 -23.37 8.97 -12.47
CA CYS A 65 -23.77 8.07 -11.39
C CYS A 65 -25.18 7.54 -11.67
N SER A 66 -25.43 6.24 -11.53
CA SER A 66 -26.74 5.66 -11.87
C SER A 66 -27.94 6.22 -11.10
N SER A 67 -27.73 6.74 -9.88
CA SER A 67 -28.75 7.41 -9.08
C SER A 67 -29.10 8.82 -9.58
N ASP A 68 -28.28 9.37 -10.47
CA ASP A 68 -28.41 10.73 -11.00
C ASP A 68 -28.04 10.79 -12.49
N PRO A 69 -28.87 10.19 -13.36
CA PRO A 69 -28.56 10.01 -14.78
C PRO A 69 -28.58 11.32 -15.60
N ASP A 70 -29.21 12.37 -15.07
CA ASP A 70 -29.40 13.64 -15.77
C ASP A 70 -28.17 14.56 -15.66
N ASN A 71 -27.22 14.25 -14.78
CA ASN A 71 -26.02 15.03 -14.54
C ASN A 71 -24.76 14.29 -14.97
N THR A 72 -23.87 15.01 -15.65
CA THR A 72 -22.53 14.52 -16.00
C THR A 72 -21.49 15.24 -15.14
N TYR A 73 -20.70 14.44 -14.45
CA TYR A 73 -19.62 14.86 -13.57
C TYR A 73 -18.27 14.70 -14.25
N MET A 74 -17.21 15.18 -13.61
CA MET A 74 -15.84 14.95 -14.07
C MET A 74 -14.89 14.67 -12.91
N THR A 75 -13.93 13.79 -13.17
CA THR A 75 -12.84 13.49 -12.25
C THR A 75 -11.92 14.69 -12.11
N LEU A 76 -11.45 14.97 -10.89
CA LEU A 76 -10.55 16.10 -10.61
C LEU A 76 -9.31 15.60 -9.89
N MET A 77 -8.16 16.19 -10.19
CA MET A 77 -6.94 15.92 -9.45
C MET A 77 -7.03 16.53 -8.05
N GLU A 78 -6.91 15.71 -7.01
CA GLU A 78 -6.83 16.20 -5.64
C GLU A 78 -5.40 16.68 -5.35
N PRO A 79 -5.16 17.99 -5.10
CA PRO A 79 -3.80 18.54 -5.00
C PRO A 79 -2.93 17.95 -3.89
N LYS A 80 -3.52 17.36 -2.85
CA LYS A 80 -2.73 16.76 -1.75
C LYS A 80 -2.28 15.34 -2.03
N THR A 81 -3.07 14.57 -2.76
CA THR A 81 -2.79 13.15 -3.03
C THR A 81 -2.29 12.94 -4.46
N ASN A 82 -2.41 13.97 -5.30
CA ASN A 82 -2.29 13.93 -6.75
C ASN A 82 -3.00 12.71 -7.37
N ALA A 83 -4.14 12.33 -6.80
CA ALA A 83 -5.01 11.30 -7.35
C ALA A 83 -6.20 11.95 -8.06
N ALA A 84 -6.57 11.44 -9.24
CA ALA A 84 -7.81 11.83 -9.88
C ALA A 84 -8.99 11.14 -9.18
N THR A 85 -9.92 11.91 -8.61
CA THR A 85 -11.03 11.40 -7.80
C THR A 85 -12.40 11.77 -8.38
N GLY A 86 -13.42 11.03 -7.96
CA GLY A 86 -14.83 11.33 -8.21
C GLY A 86 -15.72 10.71 -7.13
N ARG A 87 -17.01 11.08 -7.10
CA ARG A 87 -17.93 10.69 -6.03
C ARG A 87 -19.30 10.27 -6.57
N CYS A 88 -19.81 9.14 -6.08
CA CYS A 88 -21.16 8.67 -6.35
C CYS A 88 -21.80 8.10 -5.07
N SER A 89 -23.11 7.88 -5.09
CA SER A 89 -23.81 7.26 -3.96
C SER A 89 -23.49 5.77 -3.87
N GLU A 90 -23.51 5.23 -2.66
CA GLU A 90 -23.33 3.80 -2.42
C GLU A 90 -24.33 2.98 -3.25
N GLY A 91 -23.84 1.92 -3.89
CA GLY A 91 -24.64 1.05 -4.76
C GLY A 91 -24.74 1.54 -6.22
N ASP A 92 -24.21 2.72 -6.53
CA ASP A 92 -24.21 3.23 -7.90
C ASP A 92 -23.39 2.36 -8.85
N LYS A 93 -23.80 2.39 -10.12
CA LYS A 93 -22.93 2.10 -11.26
C LYS A 93 -22.40 3.42 -11.80
N ILE A 94 -21.10 3.49 -11.98
CA ILE A 94 -20.42 4.66 -12.55
C ILE A 94 -20.18 4.39 -14.02
N HIS A 95 -20.77 5.21 -14.88
CA HIS A 95 -20.57 5.14 -16.32
C HIS A 95 -19.53 6.18 -16.74
N PHE A 96 -18.36 5.72 -17.21
CA PHE A 96 -17.26 6.58 -17.63
C PHE A 96 -17.26 6.79 -19.14
N LEU A 97 -17.04 8.04 -19.53
CA LEU A 97 -16.96 8.46 -20.93
C LEU A 97 -16.08 9.70 -21.09
N LEU A 98 -15.74 10.02 -22.33
CA LEU A 98 -15.23 11.33 -22.71
C LEU A 98 -16.26 12.01 -23.60
N THR A 99 -16.69 13.20 -23.18
CA THR A 99 -17.64 14.02 -23.92
C THR A 99 -17.27 15.50 -23.84
N GLY A 100 -17.75 16.26 -24.81
CA GLY A 100 -17.56 17.71 -24.90
C GLY A 100 -18.88 18.39 -25.24
N SER A 101 -18.82 19.41 -26.11
CA SER A 101 -20.02 20.09 -26.64
C SER A 101 -20.69 19.33 -27.79
N SER A 102 -20.11 18.23 -28.27
CA SER A 102 -20.63 17.40 -29.37
C SER A 102 -21.54 16.27 -28.87
N ASP A 103 -22.35 15.71 -29.77
CA ASP A 103 -23.08 14.46 -29.55
C ASP A 103 -22.16 13.21 -29.56
N LYS A 104 -20.92 13.36 -30.06
CA LYS A 104 -19.92 12.29 -30.13
C LYS A 104 -19.21 12.07 -28.81
N GLN A 105 -19.01 10.80 -28.47
CA GLN A 105 -18.45 10.37 -27.18
C GLN A 105 -17.48 9.20 -27.37
N VAL A 106 -16.58 9.03 -26.40
CA VAL A 106 -15.71 7.85 -26.30
C VAL A 106 -16.10 7.09 -25.04
N GLU A 107 -16.63 5.89 -25.20
CA GLU A 107 -17.02 5.03 -24.09
C GLU A 107 -15.77 4.49 -23.38
N LEU A 108 -15.75 4.58 -22.04
CA LEU A 108 -14.66 4.02 -21.22
C LEU A 108 -15.14 2.84 -20.36
N GLY A 109 -16.45 2.72 -20.12
CA GLY A 109 -17.06 1.56 -19.49
C GLY A 109 -17.88 1.88 -18.25
N THR A 110 -18.68 0.91 -17.80
CA THR A 110 -19.53 1.04 -16.62
C THR A 110 -19.07 0.12 -15.51
N VAL A 111 -18.80 0.68 -14.33
CA VAL A 111 -18.26 -0.05 -13.16
C VAL A 111 -19.26 0.01 -12.00
N PRO A 112 -19.71 -1.13 -11.44
CA PRO A 112 -20.47 -1.12 -10.20
C PRO A 112 -19.56 -0.71 -9.04
N LEU A 113 -19.93 0.35 -8.32
CA LEU A 113 -19.14 0.87 -7.19
C LEU A 113 -18.98 -0.19 -6.09
N SER A 114 -19.96 -1.07 -5.94
CA SER A 114 -19.91 -2.19 -5.00
C SER A 114 -18.85 -3.25 -5.27
N GLU A 115 -18.29 -3.28 -6.48
CA GLU A 115 -17.17 -4.17 -6.80
C GLU A 115 -15.81 -3.60 -6.38
N ILE A 116 -15.71 -2.27 -6.22
CA ILE A 116 -14.46 -1.59 -5.84
C ILE A 116 -14.46 -1.07 -4.40
N GLY A 117 -15.63 -0.75 -3.82
CA GLY A 117 -15.76 -0.30 -2.44
C GLY A 117 -17.18 0.05 -2.01
N ASN A 118 -17.63 -0.49 -0.86
CA ASN A 118 -18.96 -0.20 -0.26
C ASN A 118 -18.92 0.76 0.94
N VAL A 119 -17.74 1.28 1.31
CA VAL A 119 -17.59 2.10 2.51
C VAL A 119 -16.64 3.27 2.23
N SER A 120 -17.13 4.49 2.35
CA SER A 120 -16.30 5.67 2.57
C SER A 120 -16.08 5.80 4.07
N THR A 121 -15.00 5.23 4.60
CA THR A 121 -14.55 5.66 5.93
C THR A 121 -13.53 6.75 5.75
N VAL A 122 -13.67 7.83 6.51
CA VAL A 122 -12.74 8.98 6.55
C VAL A 122 -11.30 8.55 6.93
N SER A 123 -11.10 7.29 7.32
CA SER A 123 -9.84 6.67 7.72
C SER A 123 -9.33 5.54 6.81
N ALA A 124 -10.11 5.08 5.81
CA ALA A 124 -9.68 4.05 4.86
C ALA A 124 -9.08 4.71 3.61
N SER A 125 -8.12 4.05 2.98
CA SER A 125 -7.66 4.43 1.64
C SER A 125 -8.84 4.46 0.66
N LEU A 126 -8.87 5.49 -0.20
CA LEU A 126 -9.89 5.60 -1.26
C LEU A 126 -9.91 4.31 -2.11
N PRO A 127 -11.08 3.69 -2.33
CA PRO A 127 -11.25 2.64 -3.33
C PRO A 127 -10.60 3.03 -4.67
N ARG A 128 -9.72 2.17 -5.17
CA ARG A 128 -9.05 2.37 -6.45
C ARG A 128 -9.84 1.75 -7.59
N LEU A 129 -10.29 2.58 -8.51
CA LEU A 129 -10.92 2.15 -9.74
C LEU A 129 -9.86 2.02 -10.83
N SER A 130 -9.70 0.80 -11.34
CA SER A 130 -8.66 0.49 -12.31
C SER A 130 -9.11 0.60 -13.75
N ILE A 131 -8.15 0.82 -14.67
CA ILE A 131 -8.42 0.69 -16.10
C ILE A 131 -8.90 -0.73 -16.49
N LEU A 132 -8.60 -1.76 -15.68
CA LEU A 132 -9.16 -3.10 -15.86
C LEU A 132 -10.64 -3.17 -15.47
N ASP A 133 -11.08 -2.41 -14.47
CA ASP A 133 -12.51 -2.35 -14.09
C ASP A 133 -13.32 -1.68 -15.21
N MET A 134 -12.80 -0.58 -15.76
CA MET A 134 -13.35 0.06 -16.96
C MET A 134 -13.42 -0.92 -18.15
N ALA A 135 -12.32 -1.61 -18.44
CA ALA A 135 -12.25 -2.59 -19.52
C ALA A 135 -13.19 -3.80 -19.30
N LYS A 136 -13.37 -4.25 -18.05
CA LYS A 136 -14.35 -5.27 -17.68
C LYS A 136 -15.77 -4.80 -18.01
N GLY A 137 -16.09 -3.54 -17.71
CA GLY A 137 -17.36 -2.90 -18.07
C GLY A 137 -17.61 -2.91 -19.59
N LEU A 138 -16.61 -2.54 -20.38
CA LEU A 138 -16.66 -2.60 -21.85
C LEU A 138 -16.74 -4.04 -22.38
N ASN A 139 -16.21 -5.03 -21.64
CA ASN A 139 -16.30 -6.45 -22.00
C ASN A 139 -17.53 -7.16 -21.39
N GLY A 140 -18.63 -6.43 -21.19
CA GLY A 140 -19.90 -6.98 -20.70
C GLY A 140 -19.82 -7.59 -19.30
N GLY A 141 -18.92 -7.11 -18.44
CA GLY A 141 -18.71 -7.60 -17.09
C GLY A 141 -17.71 -8.76 -16.96
N THR A 142 -17.06 -9.17 -18.05
CA THR A 142 -16.09 -10.29 -18.03
C THR A 142 -14.75 -9.86 -17.44
N ALA A 143 -14.37 -10.41 -16.29
CA ALA A 143 -13.09 -10.13 -15.65
C ALA A 143 -11.91 -10.76 -16.41
N ALA A 144 -10.73 -10.14 -16.32
CA ALA A 144 -9.49 -10.72 -16.86
C ALA A 144 -9.13 -12.01 -16.09
N THR A 145 -8.71 -13.03 -16.82
CA THR A 145 -8.32 -14.33 -16.26
C THR A 145 -6.80 -14.48 -16.15
N SER A 146 -6.06 -13.71 -16.95
CA SER A 146 -4.60 -13.65 -16.91
C SER A 146 -4.13 -12.25 -17.30
N LEU A 147 -3.00 -11.81 -16.72
CA LEU A 147 -2.37 -10.55 -17.10
C LEU A 147 -1.54 -10.79 -18.37
N SER A 148 -2.24 -10.88 -19.50
CA SER A 148 -1.66 -11.25 -20.79
C SER A 148 -2.25 -10.40 -21.90
N PRO A 149 -1.46 -9.96 -22.90
CA PRO A 149 -1.98 -9.27 -24.09
C PRO A 149 -2.98 -10.09 -24.90
N ASN A 150 -3.13 -11.39 -24.62
CA ASN A 150 -4.10 -12.27 -25.29
C ASN A 150 -5.47 -12.30 -24.61
N ASP A 151 -5.55 -11.93 -23.32
CA ASP A 151 -6.82 -11.85 -22.59
C ASP A 151 -7.65 -10.68 -23.13
N LYS A 152 -8.94 -10.92 -23.41
CA LYS A 152 -9.81 -9.93 -24.07
C LYS A 152 -9.99 -8.67 -23.22
N THR A 153 -10.13 -8.80 -21.90
CA THR A 153 -10.28 -7.66 -21.00
C THR A 153 -8.97 -6.89 -20.88
N VAL A 154 -7.82 -7.58 -20.87
CA VAL A 154 -6.51 -6.93 -20.91
C VAL A 154 -6.29 -6.17 -22.23
N LYS A 155 -6.68 -6.74 -23.38
CA LYS A 155 -6.61 -6.04 -24.68
C LYS A 155 -7.40 -4.73 -24.69
N ILE A 156 -8.59 -4.73 -24.10
CA ILE A 156 -9.40 -3.51 -23.98
C ILE A 156 -8.73 -2.52 -23.02
N ALA A 157 -8.19 -2.97 -21.88
CA ALA A 157 -7.45 -2.09 -20.98
C ALA A 157 -6.20 -1.49 -21.65
N MET A 158 -5.51 -2.24 -22.52
CA MET A 158 -4.42 -1.72 -23.34
C MET A 158 -4.91 -0.62 -24.30
N ALA A 159 -6.09 -0.77 -24.91
CA ALA A 159 -6.67 0.28 -25.75
C ALA A 159 -6.97 1.56 -24.95
N LEU A 160 -7.54 1.44 -23.75
CA LEU A 160 -7.75 2.57 -22.84
C LEU A 160 -6.42 3.23 -22.44
N ALA A 161 -5.40 2.43 -22.11
CA ALA A 161 -4.06 2.91 -21.80
C ALA A 161 -3.45 3.68 -22.98
N LYS A 162 -3.64 3.24 -24.23
CA LYS A 162 -3.18 3.98 -25.42
C LYS A 162 -3.85 5.33 -25.57
N ILE A 163 -5.16 5.42 -25.31
CA ILE A 163 -5.89 6.70 -25.33
C ILE A 163 -5.29 7.65 -24.29
N PHE A 164 -5.13 7.18 -23.04
CA PHE A 164 -4.59 8.02 -21.97
C PHE A 164 -3.13 8.42 -22.18
N GLN A 165 -2.29 7.50 -22.65
CA GLN A 165 -0.89 7.79 -22.98
C GLN A 165 -0.79 8.80 -24.14
N ALA A 166 -1.57 8.63 -25.20
CA ALA A 166 -1.57 9.57 -26.33
C ALA A 166 -2.00 10.99 -25.91
N LEU A 167 -3.04 11.10 -25.08
CA LEU A 167 -3.47 12.38 -24.51
C LEU A 167 -2.40 12.99 -23.61
N GLY A 168 -1.76 12.19 -22.75
CA GLY A 168 -0.64 12.64 -21.91
C GLY A 168 0.52 13.19 -22.75
N LEU A 169 0.90 12.50 -23.83
CA LEU A 169 1.98 12.91 -24.72
C LEU A 169 1.70 14.24 -25.43
N GLU A 170 0.48 14.49 -25.91
CA GLU A 170 0.09 15.80 -26.47
C GLU A 170 0.21 16.93 -25.44
N ARG A 171 0.10 16.62 -24.15
CA ARG A 171 0.26 17.57 -23.04
C ARG A 171 1.72 17.69 -22.56
N GLY A 172 2.64 16.90 -23.12
CA GLY A 172 4.02 16.79 -22.64
C GLY A 172 4.13 16.10 -21.28
N ALA A 173 3.11 15.34 -20.87
CA ALA A 173 3.11 14.56 -19.64
C ALA A 173 3.91 13.27 -19.83
N GLY A 174 5.23 13.37 -19.69
CA GLY A 174 6.17 12.25 -19.72
C GLY A 174 6.47 11.68 -21.10
N VAL A 175 6.84 10.40 -21.12
CA VAL A 175 7.23 9.63 -22.32
C VAL A 175 6.38 8.37 -22.43
N VAL A 176 6.37 7.76 -23.62
CA VAL A 176 5.59 6.54 -23.88
C VAL A 176 5.97 5.43 -22.87
N GLY A 177 4.97 4.83 -22.24
CA GLY A 177 5.12 3.75 -21.28
C GLY A 177 5.30 4.20 -19.82
N ASP A 178 5.33 5.52 -19.56
CA ASP A 178 5.41 6.11 -18.22
C ASP A 178 4.04 6.63 -17.77
N VAL A 179 3.61 6.28 -16.55
CA VAL A 179 2.30 6.69 -16.00
C VAL A 179 2.47 8.01 -15.27
N GLN A 180 1.99 9.09 -15.89
CA GLN A 180 2.09 10.45 -15.35
C GLN A 180 0.71 11.13 -15.25
N PRO A 181 0.54 12.04 -14.29
CA PRO A 181 -0.68 12.81 -14.14
C PRO A 181 -0.83 13.80 -15.30
N PHE A 182 -2.05 13.95 -15.80
CA PHE A 182 -2.37 14.99 -16.77
C PHE A 182 -3.85 15.38 -16.70
N GLY A 183 -4.17 16.57 -17.19
CA GLY A 183 -5.55 17.04 -17.33
C GLY A 183 -5.98 17.17 -18.78
N ILE A 184 -7.21 16.73 -19.07
CA ILE A 184 -7.86 16.87 -20.37
C ILE A 184 -8.50 18.26 -20.45
N LEU A 185 -7.96 19.12 -21.32
CA LEU A 185 -8.48 20.47 -21.51
C LEU A 185 -9.88 20.47 -22.13
N ALA A 186 -10.70 21.46 -21.75
CA ALA A 186 -12.02 21.67 -22.34
C ALA A 186 -11.97 21.83 -23.88
N SER A 187 -10.94 22.48 -24.41
CA SER A 187 -10.73 22.60 -25.87
C SER A 187 -10.52 21.24 -26.52
N LYS A 188 -9.70 20.36 -25.93
CA LYS A 188 -9.48 19.01 -26.46
C LYS A 188 -10.76 18.17 -26.41
N LYS A 189 -11.62 18.38 -25.40
CA LYS A 189 -12.96 17.75 -25.37
C LYS A 189 -13.89 18.29 -26.46
N ALA A 190 -13.82 19.57 -26.79
CA ALA A 190 -14.61 20.14 -27.90
C ALA A 190 -14.21 19.53 -29.26
N ASP A 191 -12.94 19.15 -29.42
CA ASP A 191 -12.43 18.46 -30.61
C ASP A 191 -13.00 17.03 -30.78
N LEU A 192 -13.74 16.48 -29.81
CA LEU A 192 -14.50 15.24 -30.02
C LEU A 192 -15.53 15.36 -31.17
N SER A 193 -15.92 16.58 -31.52
CA SER A 193 -16.72 16.87 -32.71
C SER A 193 -16.06 16.48 -34.04
N LEU A 194 -14.73 16.25 -34.06
CA LEU A 194 -13.99 15.75 -35.22
C LEU A 194 -14.25 14.25 -35.49
N LEU A 195 -14.80 13.53 -34.51
CA LEU A 195 -15.18 12.13 -34.70
C LEU A 195 -16.38 12.02 -35.65
N LEU A 196 -16.31 11.06 -36.57
CA LEU A 196 -17.45 10.76 -37.46
C LEU A 196 -18.58 10.07 -36.68
N THR A 197 -18.22 9.20 -35.74
CA THR A 197 -19.14 8.44 -34.88
C THR A 197 -18.54 8.29 -33.49
N SER A 198 -19.39 8.06 -32.49
CA SER A 198 -18.93 7.70 -31.14
C SER A 198 -18.18 6.37 -31.14
N ILE A 199 -17.26 6.21 -30.20
CA ILE A 199 -16.51 4.97 -29.98
C ILE A 199 -17.26 4.13 -28.96
N SER A 200 -17.72 2.94 -29.35
CA SER A 200 -18.47 2.03 -28.47
C SER A 200 -17.62 0.85 -27.97
N ALA A 201 -18.19 0.03 -27.08
CA ALA A 201 -17.56 -1.19 -26.58
C ALA A 201 -17.13 -2.16 -27.70
N GLU A 202 -17.92 -2.28 -28.76
CA GLU A 202 -17.66 -3.16 -29.91
C GLU A 202 -16.42 -2.72 -30.72
N ASP A 203 -16.13 -1.42 -30.74
CA ASP A 203 -14.97 -0.86 -31.45
C ASP A 203 -13.65 -1.25 -30.79
N TYR A 204 -13.64 -1.37 -29.46
CA TYR A 204 -12.48 -1.89 -28.73
C TYR A 204 -12.30 -3.39 -28.99
N ALA A 205 -13.39 -4.15 -28.99
CA ALA A 205 -13.33 -5.60 -29.19
C ALA A 205 -12.87 -5.99 -30.60
N SER A 206 -13.25 -5.21 -31.62
CA SER A 206 -12.86 -5.43 -33.02
C SER A 206 -11.52 -4.77 -33.39
N GLY A 207 -11.03 -3.82 -32.59
CA GLY A 207 -9.87 -2.99 -32.91
C GLY A 207 -10.18 -1.78 -33.79
N ALA A 208 -11.43 -1.61 -34.23
CA ALA A 208 -11.87 -0.49 -35.07
C ALA A 208 -11.71 0.89 -34.39
N TYR A 209 -11.61 0.92 -33.06
CA TYR A 209 -11.41 2.17 -32.31
C TYR A 209 -10.19 2.96 -32.80
N VAL A 210 -9.11 2.29 -33.24
CA VAL A 210 -7.86 2.94 -33.66
C VAL A 210 -8.09 3.91 -34.82
N ASP A 211 -8.83 3.47 -35.85
CA ASP A 211 -9.10 4.30 -37.02
C ASP A 211 -10.22 5.30 -36.75
N LYS A 212 -11.25 4.91 -35.98
CA LYS A 212 -12.37 5.79 -35.64
C LYS A 212 -11.95 6.96 -34.75
N ILE A 213 -11.02 6.75 -33.83
CA ILE A 213 -10.59 7.77 -32.86
C ILE A 213 -9.52 8.71 -33.43
N ARG A 214 -8.82 8.30 -34.50
CA ARG A 214 -7.70 9.04 -35.10
C ARG A 214 -7.99 10.52 -35.42
N PRO A 215 -9.18 10.92 -35.92
CA PRO A 215 -9.47 12.34 -36.16
C PRO A 215 -9.37 13.21 -34.90
N TRP A 216 -9.53 12.61 -33.71
CA TRP A 216 -9.44 13.29 -32.42
C TRP A 216 -8.08 13.09 -31.74
N ILE A 217 -7.55 11.86 -31.73
CA ILE A 217 -6.25 11.53 -31.11
C ILE A 217 -5.60 10.35 -31.84
N ASP A 218 -4.31 10.48 -32.18
CA ASP A 218 -3.56 9.37 -32.77
C ASP A 218 -3.01 8.43 -31.69
N VAL A 219 -3.70 7.30 -31.48
CA VAL A 219 -3.28 6.26 -30.54
C VAL A 219 -2.19 5.33 -31.08
N SER A 220 -1.83 5.43 -32.37
CA SER A 220 -0.81 4.58 -32.98
C SER A 220 0.62 4.92 -32.55
N GLN A 221 0.83 6.10 -31.97
CA GLN A 221 2.09 6.51 -31.35
C GLN A 221 2.47 5.67 -30.12
N VAL A 222 1.51 4.92 -29.56
CA VAL A 222 1.72 4.01 -28.41
C VAL A 222 1.67 2.56 -28.90
N SER A 223 2.80 1.86 -28.77
CA SER A 223 2.92 0.45 -29.14
C SER A 223 2.03 -0.46 -28.27
N ASN A 224 1.81 -1.70 -28.70
CA ASN A 224 1.09 -2.66 -27.86
C ASN A 224 1.93 -3.07 -26.64
N GLU A 225 3.24 -3.13 -26.82
CA GLU A 225 4.21 -3.46 -25.79
C GLU A 225 4.21 -2.42 -24.67
N ASP A 226 4.25 -1.13 -25.03
CA ASP A 226 4.19 -0.03 -24.06
C ASP A 226 2.83 0.05 -23.37
N ALA A 227 1.74 -0.13 -24.12
CA ALA A 227 0.40 -0.17 -23.54
C ALA A 227 0.24 -1.32 -22.54
N PHE A 228 0.77 -2.50 -22.85
CA PHE A 228 0.76 -3.63 -21.93
C PHE A 228 1.62 -3.36 -20.69
N LYS A 229 2.79 -2.73 -20.85
CA LYS A 229 3.64 -2.30 -19.72
C LYS A 229 2.91 -1.33 -18.79
N VAL A 230 2.15 -0.38 -19.33
CA VAL A 230 1.30 0.54 -18.55
C VAL A 230 0.24 -0.24 -17.77
N VAL A 231 -0.50 -1.14 -18.43
CA VAL A 231 -1.51 -1.98 -17.77
C VAL A 231 -0.88 -2.81 -16.65
N GLN A 232 0.24 -3.46 -16.91
CA GLN A 232 0.96 -4.25 -15.91
C GLN A 232 1.40 -3.40 -14.71
N THR A 233 1.94 -2.20 -14.97
CA THR A 233 2.37 -1.26 -13.92
C THR A 233 1.20 -0.87 -13.02
N LEU A 234 0.07 -0.49 -13.61
CA LEU A 234 -1.14 -0.09 -12.86
C LEU A 234 -1.71 -1.25 -12.03
N VAL A 235 -1.76 -2.45 -12.61
CA VAL A 235 -2.26 -3.65 -11.93
C VAL A 235 -1.39 -4.03 -10.73
N LEU A 236 -0.08 -4.01 -10.89
CA LEU A 236 0.85 -4.31 -9.80
C LEU A 236 0.83 -3.21 -8.74
N MET A 237 0.90 -1.94 -9.14
CA MET A 237 0.86 -0.78 -8.24
C MET A 237 -0.41 -0.75 -7.40
N ASN A 238 -1.56 -1.10 -7.97
CA ASN A 238 -2.81 -1.23 -7.22
C ASN A 238 -2.66 -2.25 -6.08
N ASN A 239 -1.92 -3.34 -6.26
CA ASN A 239 -1.66 -4.30 -5.18
C ASN A 239 -0.53 -3.88 -4.23
N SER A 240 0.35 -2.96 -4.66
CA SER A 240 1.50 -2.52 -3.88
C SER A 240 1.10 -1.61 -2.73
N ALA A 241 1.38 -2.05 -1.51
CA ALA A 241 1.03 -1.38 -0.27
C ALA A 241 1.77 -2.02 0.91
N THR A 242 1.65 -1.40 2.07
CA THR A 242 1.95 -2.07 3.33
C THR A 242 0.69 -2.84 3.76
N TYR A 243 0.86 -4.08 4.22
CA TYR A 243 -0.22 -4.86 4.81
C TYR A 243 0.13 -5.18 6.26
N GLN A 244 -0.84 -5.01 7.14
CA GLN A 244 -0.66 -5.24 8.56
C GLN A 244 -1.80 -6.11 9.10
N ALA A 245 -1.42 -7.16 9.82
CA ALA A 245 -2.31 -7.91 10.69
C ALA A 245 -1.79 -7.78 12.11
N ASP A 246 -2.71 -7.59 13.06
CA ASP A 246 -2.40 -7.55 14.48
C ASP A 246 -3.11 -8.68 15.20
N PHE A 247 -2.66 -9.00 16.41
CA PHE A 247 -3.32 -9.96 17.28
C PHE A 247 -4.71 -9.42 17.69
N PRO A 248 -5.58 -10.22 18.34
CA PRO A 248 -6.86 -9.72 18.80
C PRO A 248 -6.67 -8.54 19.75
N ILE A 249 -7.07 -7.35 19.31
CA ILE A 249 -7.05 -6.17 20.15
C ILE A 249 -8.45 -5.57 20.17
N PHE A 250 -9.00 -5.35 21.36
CA PHE A 250 -10.20 -4.55 21.52
C PHE A 250 -9.97 -3.14 20.98
N ALA A 251 -10.89 -2.64 20.17
CA ALA A 251 -10.93 -1.23 19.83
C ALA A 251 -12.36 -0.71 19.80
N ASN A 252 -12.97 -0.47 20.96
CA ASN A 252 -14.18 0.37 21.09
C ASN A 252 -14.06 1.72 20.31
N ALA A 253 -12.87 2.13 19.87
CA ALA A 253 -12.66 3.32 19.05
C ALA A 253 -13.00 3.15 17.53
N LEU A 254 -12.87 1.96 16.94
CA LEU A 254 -13.13 1.73 15.50
C LEU A 254 -14.60 1.40 15.22
N SER A 255 -15.23 0.60 16.10
CA SER A 255 -16.67 0.26 16.00
C SER A 255 -17.57 1.49 16.03
N ASP A 256 -17.24 2.45 16.89
CA ASP A 256 -18.12 3.58 17.19
C ASP A 256 -18.03 4.68 16.12
N LYS A 257 -16.94 4.73 15.35
CA LYS A 257 -16.73 5.72 14.27
C LYS A 257 -17.00 5.20 12.87
N THR A 258 -16.74 3.92 12.60
CA THR A 258 -16.82 3.35 11.24
C THR A 258 -18.08 2.52 11.00
N GLY A 259 -18.79 2.11 12.06
CA GLY A 259 -19.92 1.17 11.96
C GLY A 259 -19.52 -0.26 11.59
N ILE A 260 -18.22 -0.51 11.36
CA ILE A 260 -17.66 -1.84 11.13
C ILE A 260 -17.30 -2.43 12.50
N GLY A 261 -17.78 -3.63 12.83
CA GLY A 261 -17.44 -4.31 14.08
C GLY A 261 -15.94 -4.63 14.17
N LEU A 262 -15.49 -5.05 15.36
CA LEU A 262 -14.06 -5.23 15.62
C LEU A 262 -13.48 -6.43 14.85
N PRO A 263 -12.29 -6.27 14.22
CA PRO A 263 -11.53 -7.41 13.73
C PRO A 263 -11.19 -8.33 14.90
N GLN A 264 -11.15 -9.63 14.64
CA GLN A 264 -10.64 -10.63 15.58
C GLN A 264 -9.11 -10.68 15.58
N GLY A 265 -8.44 -10.14 14.56
CA GLY A 265 -6.99 -10.18 14.44
C GLY A 265 -6.46 -11.58 14.09
N LEU A 266 -5.15 -11.77 14.19
CA LEU A 266 -4.47 -13.05 13.96
C LEU A 266 -4.57 -13.92 15.21
N TYR A 267 -5.48 -14.89 15.19
CA TYR A 267 -5.77 -15.77 16.32
C TYR A 267 -6.21 -17.18 15.91
N GLY A 268 -5.86 -18.16 16.75
CA GLY A 268 -6.19 -19.57 16.55
C GLY A 268 -5.72 -20.45 17.71
N CYS A 269 -5.82 -21.76 17.52
CA CYS A 269 -5.44 -22.76 18.52
C CYS A 269 -5.12 -24.11 17.88
N ASN A 270 -4.67 -25.08 18.69
CA ASN A 270 -4.40 -26.47 18.30
C ASN A 270 -5.64 -27.40 18.35
N ALA A 271 -6.85 -26.84 18.33
CA ALA A 271 -8.10 -27.57 18.42
C ALA A 271 -9.12 -27.06 17.39
N THR A 272 -10.18 -27.84 17.14
CA THR A 272 -11.27 -27.44 16.23
C THR A 272 -12.07 -26.24 16.76
N ASP A 273 -12.18 -26.12 18.09
CA ASP A 273 -12.79 -24.98 18.76
C ASP A 273 -11.84 -24.46 19.85
N CYS A 274 -11.50 -23.17 19.74
CA CYS A 274 -10.62 -22.50 20.68
C CYS A 274 -11.32 -22.07 21.98
N LYS A 275 -12.64 -22.27 22.11
CA LYS A 275 -13.42 -21.88 23.30
C LYS A 275 -13.59 -23.01 24.30
N THR A 276 -13.82 -24.24 23.82
CA THR A 276 -13.80 -25.42 24.70
C THR A 276 -12.40 -25.57 25.28
N SER A 277 -12.29 -25.91 26.58
CA SER A 277 -11.02 -25.94 27.32
C SER A 277 -10.53 -27.38 27.54
N PRO A 278 -10.13 -28.13 26.48
CA PRO A 278 -9.47 -29.41 26.68
C PRO A 278 -8.14 -29.17 27.43
N ALA A 279 -7.69 -30.17 28.18
CA ALA A 279 -6.51 -30.07 29.06
C ALA A 279 -5.19 -29.67 28.34
N ASN A 280 -5.18 -29.76 27.01
CA ASN A 280 -4.02 -29.52 26.15
C ASN A 280 -4.28 -28.40 25.13
N LEU A 281 -5.29 -27.55 25.37
CA LEU A 281 -5.55 -26.38 24.55
C LEU A 281 -4.38 -25.40 24.61
N ARG A 282 -3.91 -25.01 23.44
CA ARG A 282 -2.91 -23.98 23.25
C ARG A 282 -3.41 -23.00 22.22
N HIS A 283 -3.23 -21.73 22.51
CA HIS A 283 -3.59 -20.64 21.63
C HIS A 283 -2.36 -20.11 20.89
N LEU A 284 -2.61 -19.49 19.75
CA LEU A 284 -1.64 -18.74 18.98
C LEU A 284 -2.22 -17.37 18.65
N ILE A 285 -1.44 -16.34 18.92
CA ILE A 285 -1.67 -14.96 18.47
C ILE A 285 -0.43 -14.47 17.74
N GLY A 286 -0.58 -13.46 16.89
CA GLY A 286 0.56 -12.88 16.20
C GLY A 286 0.28 -11.52 15.61
N SER A 287 1.32 -10.85 15.16
CA SER A 287 1.25 -9.60 14.42
C SER A 287 2.32 -9.62 13.33
N PHE A 288 2.00 -9.10 12.15
CA PHE A 288 2.97 -8.96 11.06
C PHE A 288 2.76 -7.66 10.30
N ILE A 289 3.86 -7.17 9.73
CA ILE A 289 3.87 -6.10 8.74
C ILE A 289 4.62 -6.64 7.52
N ILE A 290 3.95 -6.60 6.38
CA ILE A 290 4.52 -7.00 5.09
C ILE A 290 4.35 -5.86 4.08
N LEU A 291 5.21 -5.85 3.06
CA LEU A 291 5.26 -4.83 2.04
C LEU A 291 5.25 -5.52 0.67
N THR A 292 4.28 -5.16 -0.16
CA THR A 292 4.28 -5.51 -1.59
C THR A 292 4.93 -4.38 -2.37
N ASP A 293 6.03 -4.67 -3.05
CA ASP A 293 6.75 -3.72 -3.89
C ASP A 293 6.07 -3.50 -5.25
N ARG A 294 6.58 -2.57 -6.07
CA ARG A 294 5.97 -2.17 -7.35
C ARG A 294 6.04 -3.28 -8.39
N GLN A 295 6.97 -4.20 -8.25
CA GLN A 295 7.10 -5.39 -9.09
C GLN A 295 6.24 -6.57 -8.63
N GLY A 296 5.52 -6.45 -7.51
CA GLY A 296 4.56 -7.43 -7.02
C GLY A 296 5.14 -8.50 -6.09
N TYR A 297 6.37 -8.32 -5.59
CA TYR A 297 6.95 -9.18 -4.57
C TYR A 297 6.57 -8.67 -3.18
N THR A 298 6.18 -9.60 -2.32
CA THR A 298 5.79 -9.32 -0.94
C THR A 298 6.79 -9.95 0.03
N PHE A 299 7.27 -9.16 0.98
CA PHE A 299 8.22 -9.56 2.03
C PHE A 299 7.90 -8.85 3.34
N GLY A 300 8.35 -9.39 4.46
CA GLY A 300 7.63 -9.19 5.71
C GLY A 300 8.35 -9.61 6.98
N SER A 301 8.06 -8.95 8.10
CA SER A 301 8.47 -9.42 9.42
C SER A 301 7.29 -9.40 10.36
N GLY A 302 7.30 -10.31 11.33
CA GLY A 302 6.25 -10.45 12.30
C GLY A 302 6.72 -11.18 13.54
N VAL A 303 5.78 -11.38 14.45
CA VAL A 303 5.97 -12.07 15.71
C VAL A 303 4.76 -12.91 16.04
N GLN A 304 4.98 -14.02 16.73
CA GLN A 304 3.90 -14.84 17.26
C GLN A 304 4.18 -15.29 18.70
N TRP A 305 3.11 -15.58 19.41
CA TRP A 305 3.12 -16.17 20.74
C TRP A 305 2.25 -17.41 20.74
N ARG A 306 2.74 -18.46 21.40
CA ARG A 306 2.06 -19.75 21.47
C ARG A 306 2.12 -20.28 22.88
N GLY A 307 0.97 -20.67 23.43
CA GLY A 307 0.94 -21.21 24.78
C GLY A 307 -0.46 -21.51 25.30
N PRO A 308 -0.55 -22.21 26.44
CA PRO A 308 -1.81 -22.35 27.15
C PRO A 308 -2.23 -21.00 27.76
N LEU A 309 -3.54 -20.79 27.88
CA LEU A 309 -4.08 -19.69 28.68
C LEU A 309 -3.92 -20.03 30.17
N LYS A 310 -3.10 -19.25 30.89
CA LYS A 310 -2.85 -19.46 32.33
C LYS A 310 -3.86 -18.71 33.20
N GLU A 311 -4.18 -17.48 32.82
CA GLU A 311 -5.07 -16.59 33.58
C GLU A 311 -6.09 -15.90 32.66
N GLN A 312 -7.34 -15.79 33.09
CA GLN A 312 -8.37 -15.01 32.40
C GLN A 312 -8.19 -13.52 32.76
N LEU A 313 -7.44 -12.80 31.94
CA LEU A 313 -7.00 -11.42 32.22
C LEU A 313 -7.75 -10.33 31.43
N GLY A 314 -8.76 -10.67 30.62
CA GLY A 314 -9.53 -9.73 29.78
C GLY A 314 -11.04 -9.92 29.84
N SER A 315 -11.80 -9.03 29.18
CA SER A 315 -13.27 -9.07 29.15
C SER A 315 -13.88 -10.14 28.24
N ASP A 316 -13.09 -10.71 27.33
CA ASP A 316 -13.44 -11.91 26.56
C ASP A 316 -12.22 -12.82 26.39
N LEU A 317 -12.46 -14.00 25.82
CA LEU A 317 -11.42 -15.02 25.63
C LEU A 317 -10.25 -14.54 24.76
N ALA A 318 -10.52 -13.85 23.64
CA ALA A 318 -9.48 -13.45 22.70
C ALA A 318 -8.53 -12.42 23.33
N THR A 319 -9.09 -11.49 24.12
CA THR A 319 -8.26 -10.54 24.86
C THR A 319 -7.58 -11.14 26.07
N SER A 320 -8.26 -12.04 26.81
CA SER A 320 -7.61 -12.80 27.89
C SER A 320 -6.37 -13.54 27.36
N VAL A 321 -6.50 -14.24 26.23
CA VAL A 321 -5.37 -14.90 25.56
C VAL A 321 -4.30 -13.89 25.16
N THR A 322 -4.69 -12.76 24.57
CA THR A 322 -3.73 -11.74 24.13
C THR A 322 -2.91 -11.19 25.30
N VAL A 323 -3.57 -10.72 26.36
CA VAL A 323 -2.91 -10.15 27.54
C VAL A 323 -2.03 -11.18 28.24
N ASP A 324 -2.52 -12.42 28.40
CA ASP A 324 -1.78 -13.50 29.05
C ASP A 324 -0.53 -13.90 28.27
N LEU A 325 -0.65 -14.15 26.95
CA LEU A 325 0.48 -14.58 26.15
C LEU A 325 1.53 -13.48 25.97
N LEU A 326 1.12 -12.21 25.74
CA LEU A 326 2.06 -11.08 25.66
C LEU A 326 2.84 -10.89 26.97
N LYS A 327 2.23 -11.20 28.11
CA LYS A 327 2.88 -11.09 29.42
C LYS A 327 3.79 -12.27 29.72
N ASN A 328 3.37 -13.49 29.40
CA ASN A 328 3.94 -14.71 29.97
C ASN A 328 4.75 -15.56 28.99
N ILE A 329 4.70 -15.28 27.69
CA ILE A 329 5.38 -16.07 26.66
C ILE A 329 6.40 -15.20 25.91
N GLU A 330 7.60 -15.73 25.72
CA GLU A 330 8.62 -15.09 24.88
C GLU A 330 8.18 -15.09 23.41
N PRO A 331 8.24 -13.95 22.69
CA PRO A 331 7.84 -13.90 21.28
C PRO A 331 8.76 -14.77 20.41
N ALA A 332 8.17 -15.39 19.38
CA ALA A 332 8.92 -16.03 18.30
C ALA A 332 8.89 -15.13 17.05
N LYS A 333 10.06 -14.94 16.42
CA LYS A 333 10.20 -14.12 15.22
C LYS A 333 9.69 -14.86 13.98
N MET A 334 9.03 -14.10 13.09
CA MET A 334 8.59 -14.53 11.78
C MET A 334 9.22 -13.64 10.70
N ASN A 335 9.78 -14.24 9.64
CA ASN A 335 10.30 -13.52 8.48
C ASN A 335 9.69 -14.10 7.20
N ALA A 336 9.05 -13.27 6.39
CA ALA A 336 8.62 -13.61 5.04
C ALA A 336 9.65 -13.08 4.04
N LEU A 337 10.37 -14.00 3.39
CA LEU A 337 11.19 -13.68 2.23
C LEU A 337 10.31 -13.28 1.04
N ALA A 338 10.89 -12.60 0.05
CA ALA A 338 10.20 -12.11 -1.13
C ALA A 338 9.46 -13.22 -1.89
N GLN A 339 8.14 -13.11 -1.98
CA GLN A 339 7.25 -14.07 -2.63
C GLN A 339 6.13 -13.34 -3.38
N THR A 340 5.60 -13.94 -4.45
CA THR A 340 4.45 -13.40 -5.20
C THR A 340 3.12 -14.03 -4.77
N SER A 341 3.12 -14.87 -3.73
CA SER A 341 1.96 -15.64 -3.29
C SER A 341 1.02 -14.91 -2.33
N TRP A 342 1.29 -13.64 -1.97
CA TRP A 342 0.45 -12.87 -1.04
C TRP A 342 -0.96 -12.64 -1.59
N ILE A 343 -1.16 -11.62 -2.44
CA ILE A 343 -2.46 -11.34 -3.07
C ILE A 343 -2.26 -11.32 -4.57
N ASN A 344 -3.07 -12.11 -5.29
CA ASN A 344 -3.11 -12.04 -6.75
C ASN A 344 -3.72 -10.68 -7.17
N PRO A 345 -3.03 -9.87 -7.98
CA PRO A 345 -3.47 -8.51 -8.29
C PRO A 345 -4.76 -8.44 -9.13
N LEU A 346 -5.11 -9.52 -9.85
CA LEU A 346 -6.34 -9.61 -10.64
C LEU A 346 -7.53 -10.11 -9.82
N THR A 347 -7.35 -11.19 -9.07
CA THR A 347 -8.47 -11.82 -8.32
C THR A 347 -8.66 -11.23 -6.92
N LYS A 348 -7.67 -10.46 -6.45
CA LYS A 348 -7.58 -9.90 -5.09
C LYS A 348 -7.62 -10.98 -4.00
N SER A 349 -7.25 -12.22 -4.35
CA SER A 349 -7.26 -13.36 -3.43
C SER A 349 -5.89 -13.99 -3.27
N ILE A 350 -5.68 -14.59 -2.10
CA ILE A 350 -4.55 -15.48 -1.82
C ILE A 350 -4.87 -16.84 -2.44
N GLN A 351 -4.15 -17.19 -3.51
CA GLN A 351 -4.37 -18.43 -4.28
C GLN A 351 -3.32 -19.51 -4.03
N GLN A 352 -2.16 -19.08 -3.52
CA GLN A 352 -1.05 -19.95 -3.16
C GLN A 352 -0.63 -19.61 -1.73
N PRO A 353 -0.12 -20.57 -0.95
CA PRO A 353 0.24 -20.28 0.42
C PRO A 353 1.35 -19.23 0.53
N PHE A 354 1.17 -18.23 1.40
CA PHE A 354 2.18 -17.23 1.73
C PHE A 354 2.86 -17.61 3.05
N LYS A 355 4.20 -17.68 3.03
CA LYS A 355 4.97 -18.30 4.12
C LYS A 355 5.80 -17.29 4.89
N PHE A 356 5.82 -17.47 6.20
CA PHE A 356 6.80 -16.89 7.09
C PHE A 356 7.67 -18.00 7.67
N ASN A 357 8.99 -17.84 7.55
CA ASN A 357 9.96 -18.68 8.22
C ASN A 357 10.10 -18.27 9.68
N LEU A 358 10.33 -19.25 10.54
CA LEU A 358 10.59 -19.04 11.96
C LEU A 358 12.01 -19.44 12.32
N THR A 359 12.54 -18.77 13.34
CA THR A 359 13.84 -19.11 13.91
C THR A 359 13.78 -20.30 14.88
N ASP A 360 12.58 -20.80 15.18
CA ASP A 360 12.34 -21.93 16.08
C ASP A 360 12.51 -23.28 15.34
N PRO A 361 13.51 -24.12 15.69
CA PRO A 361 13.78 -25.37 14.99
C PRO A 361 12.69 -26.43 15.16
N ASN A 362 11.78 -26.28 16.12
CA ASN A 362 10.68 -27.23 16.34
C ASN A 362 9.39 -26.83 15.59
N SER A 363 9.44 -25.74 14.83
CA SER A 363 8.29 -25.17 14.14
C SER A 363 8.43 -25.30 12.63
N ASP A 364 7.34 -25.72 11.98
CA ASP A 364 7.18 -25.48 10.55
C ASP A 364 6.94 -23.99 10.29
N ASP A 365 7.07 -23.59 9.03
CA ASP A 365 6.69 -22.25 8.54
C ASP A 365 5.24 -21.91 8.93
N PHE A 366 5.03 -20.68 9.41
CA PHE A 366 3.69 -20.13 9.54
C PHE A 366 3.15 -19.81 8.15
N THR A 367 2.00 -20.37 7.80
CA THR A 367 1.49 -20.32 6.44
C THR A 367 0.10 -19.70 6.40
N ILE A 368 -0.04 -18.61 5.65
CA ILE A 368 -1.33 -18.04 5.27
C ILE A 368 -1.82 -18.79 4.04
N THR A 369 -2.99 -19.41 4.14
CA THR A 369 -3.50 -20.36 3.14
C THR A 369 -4.64 -19.78 2.30
N GLN A 370 -5.33 -18.76 2.80
CA GLN A 370 -6.51 -18.20 2.17
C GLN A 370 -6.72 -16.75 2.60
N GLY A 371 -7.37 -15.97 1.74
CA GLY A 371 -7.88 -14.63 2.03
C GLY A 371 -8.33 -13.94 0.76
N LYS A 372 -9.23 -12.96 0.88
CA LYS A 372 -9.61 -12.05 -0.20
C LYS A 372 -9.61 -10.61 0.32
N LEU A 373 -8.95 -9.73 -0.43
CA LEU A 373 -8.95 -8.30 -0.18
C LEU A 373 -10.25 -7.70 -0.72
N PHE A 374 -11.00 -7.04 0.16
CA PHE A 374 -12.24 -6.35 -0.17
C PHE A 374 -12.07 -4.84 -0.05
N ASN A 375 -12.82 -4.11 -0.88
CA ASN A 375 -12.86 -2.63 -0.91
C ASN A 375 -11.47 -1.99 -1.06
N ASP A 376 -10.52 -2.71 -1.68
CA ASP A 376 -9.11 -2.36 -1.75
C ASP A 376 -8.48 -1.98 -0.38
N TYR A 377 -8.99 -2.57 0.70
CA TYR A 377 -8.72 -2.11 2.06
C TYR A 377 -8.47 -3.22 3.06
N LEU A 378 -9.25 -4.31 3.04
CA LEU A 378 -9.23 -5.26 4.16
C LEU A 378 -9.49 -6.71 3.77
N ILE A 379 -8.76 -7.63 4.41
CA ILE A 379 -9.04 -9.07 4.41
C ILE A 379 -9.74 -9.42 5.72
N ALA A 380 -10.95 -9.98 5.64
CA ALA A 380 -11.72 -10.40 6.81
C ALA A 380 -11.51 -11.89 7.12
N GLY A 381 -11.18 -12.23 8.36
CA GLY A 381 -10.95 -13.59 8.85
C GLY A 381 -12.21 -14.29 9.37
N THR A 382 -13.26 -13.54 9.69
CA THR A 382 -14.50 -14.12 10.27
C THR A 382 -15.75 -13.69 9.52
N GLU A 383 -16.79 -14.52 9.59
CA GLU A 383 -18.08 -14.25 8.94
C GLU A 383 -18.71 -12.94 9.40
N LYS A 384 -18.72 -12.67 10.71
CA LYS A 384 -19.31 -11.43 11.25
C LYS A 384 -18.64 -10.20 10.64
N PHE A 385 -17.31 -10.21 10.57
CA PHE A 385 -16.55 -9.08 10.04
C PHE A 385 -16.67 -8.99 8.51
N TYR A 386 -16.66 -10.12 7.79
CA TYR A 386 -16.93 -10.17 6.36
C TYR A 386 -18.27 -9.51 6.02
N LYS A 387 -19.37 -9.92 6.66
CA LYS A 387 -20.71 -9.40 6.37
C LYS A 387 -20.81 -7.89 6.60
N GLN A 388 -20.09 -7.39 7.60
CA GLN A 388 -20.04 -5.95 7.88
C GLN A 388 -19.21 -5.18 6.84
N LEU A 389 -18.07 -5.74 6.44
CA LEU A 389 -17.17 -5.13 5.46
C LEU A 389 -17.78 -5.08 4.05
N THR A 390 -18.46 -6.16 3.65
CA THR A 390 -19.01 -6.31 2.29
C THR A 390 -20.45 -5.87 2.19
N LYS A 391 -21.18 -5.76 3.32
CA LYS A 391 -22.63 -5.59 3.39
C LYS A 391 -23.42 -6.74 2.74
N ASP A 392 -22.76 -7.86 2.45
CA ASP A 392 -23.39 -9.09 1.99
C ASP A 392 -23.97 -9.86 3.18
N PRO A 393 -25.27 -10.17 3.22
CA PRO A 393 -25.86 -10.94 4.31
C PRO A 393 -25.44 -12.42 4.31
N ASN A 394 -24.88 -12.94 3.21
CA ASN A 394 -24.46 -14.32 3.06
C ASN A 394 -23.04 -14.56 3.59
N ALA A 395 -22.76 -15.77 4.05
CA ALA A 395 -21.39 -16.16 4.42
C ALA A 395 -20.56 -16.48 3.16
N SER A 396 -19.26 -16.23 3.21
CA SER A 396 -18.32 -16.63 2.14
C SER A 396 -17.04 -17.26 2.72
N PRO A 397 -17.11 -18.49 3.26
CA PRO A 397 -15.97 -19.11 3.94
C PRO A 397 -14.69 -19.22 3.12
N SER A 398 -14.80 -19.36 1.80
CA SER A 398 -13.67 -19.41 0.86
C SER A 398 -12.95 -18.06 0.68
N SER A 399 -13.53 -16.96 1.16
CA SER A 399 -12.95 -15.63 1.09
C SER A 399 -12.22 -15.22 2.38
N TYR A 400 -12.38 -15.99 3.46
CA TYR A 400 -11.87 -15.60 4.77
C TYR A 400 -10.34 -15.70 4.85
N GLY A 401 -9.73 -14.81 5.61
CA GLY A 401 -8.31 -14.88 5.97
C GLY A 401 -8.04 -16.07 6.90
N LEU A 402 -7.34 -17.09 6.41
CA LEU A 402 -7.02 -18.31 7.16
C LEU A 402 -5.52 -18.61 7.16
N TRP A 403 -5.04 -19.21 8.24
CA TRP A 403 -3.65 -19.62 8.40
C TRP A 403 -3.52 -20.97 9.13
N GLN A 404 -2.35 -21.59 8.99
CA GLN A 404 -1.98 -22.82 9.70
C GLN A 404 -0.49 -22.87 10.04
N GLN A 405 -0.15 -23.64 11.07
CA GLN A 405 1.23 -23.95 11.44
C GLN A 405 1.29 -25.29 12.18
N ASN A 406 2.29 -26.13 11.89
CA ASN A 406 2.61 -27.27 12.75
C ASN A 406 3.75 -26.91 13.72
N TYR A 407 3.66 -27.45 14.93
CA TYR A 407 4.68 -27.31 15.96
C TYR A 407 4.77 -28.59 16.79
N GLY A 408 5.86 -29.33 16.64
CA GLY A 408 5.96 -30.69 17.17
C GLY A 408 4.79 -31.56 16.70
N THR A 409 3.96 -32.02 17.64
CA THR A 409 2.75 -32.82 17.35
C THR A 409 1.47 -31.99 17.26
N ASP A 410 1.53 -30.69 17.58
CA ASP A 410 0.38 -29.79 17.52
C ASP A 410 0.21 -29.24 16.10
N THR A 411 -1.02 -29.18 15.60
CA THR A 411 -1.40 -28.43 14.40
C THR A 411 -2.28 -27.25 14.80
N PHE A 412 -1.74 -26.05 14.66
CA PHE A 412 -2.47 -24.81 14.89
C PHE A 412 -3.18 -24.35 13.61
N LYS A 413 -4.42 -23.88 13.77
CA LYS A 413 -5.20 -23.24 12.71
C LYS A 413 -5.94 -22.04 13.28
N GLY A 414 -6.20 -21.07 12.43
CA GLY A 414 -6.93 -19.88 12.84
C GLY A 414 -7.31 -18.98 11.68
N SER A 415 -7.82 -17.82 12.05
CA SER A 415 -8.15 -16.74 11.13
C SER A 415 -7.24 -15.54 11.35
N PHE A 416 -7.17 -14.67 10.35
CA PHE A 416 -6.54 -13.37 10.49
C PHE A 416 -7.35 -12.30 9.77
N ASP A 417 -7.26 -11.09 10.29
CA ASP A 417 -7.68 -9.88 9.59
C ASP A 417 -6.42 -9.12 9.17
N ALA A 418 -6.41 -8.56 7.96
CA ALA A 418 -5.29 -7.73 7.49
C ALA A 418 -5.79 -6.46 6.82
N PHE A 419 -5.19 -5.33 7.20
CA PHE A 419 -5.42 -4.04 6.58
C PHE A 419 -4.39 -3.81 5.48
N LYS A 420 -4.85 -3.37 4.31
CA LYS A 420 -4.04 -2.72 3.30
C LYS A 420 -3.94 -1.25 3.67
N ILE A 421 -2.73 -0.82 4.03
CA ILE A 421 -2.43 0.53 4.48
C ILE A 421 -1.38 1.16 3.58
N PHE A 422 -1.49 2.48 3.41
CA PHE A 422 -0.57 3.28 2.61
C PHE A 422 -0.36 2.70 1.20
N PRO A 423 -1.39 2.70 0.33
CA PRO A 423 -1.21 2.29 -1.06
C PRO A 423 -0.10 3.09 -1.74
N ILE A 424 0.55 2.47 -2.72
CA ILE A 424 1.61 3.09 -3.51
C ILE A 424 1.00 3.81 -4.72
N GLY A 425 1.49 5.02 -5.00
CA GLY A 425 1.06 5.82 -6.14
C GLY A 425 2.10 5.84 -7.25
N TYR A 426 1.80 6.56 -8.33
CA TYR A 426 2.78 6.82 -9.38
C TYR A 426 3.93 7.69 -8.86
N LEU A 427 5.01 7.74 -9.64
CA LEU A 427 6.19 8.53 -9.34
C LEU A 427 6.31 9.64 -10.39
N ASP A 428 6.00 10.86 -9.98
CA ASP A 428 6.07 12.05 -10.82
C ASP A 428 7.50 12.25 -11.35
N ASN A 429 7.62 12.39 -12.67
CA ASN A 429 8.91 12.49 -13.33
C ASN A 429 9.63 13.83 -13.13
N ASP A 430 9.01 14.83 -12.48
CA ASP A 430 9.72 16.01 -12.00
C ASP A 430 10.73 15.69 -10.89
N VAL A 431 10.50 14.59 -10.17
CA VAL A 431 11.35 14.14 -9.05
C VAL A 431 11.94 12.77 -9.33
N PHE A 432 11.13 11.80 -9.71
CA PHE A 432 11.60 10.45 -10.00
C PHE A 432 12.06 10.36 -11.46
N LYS A 433 13.33 10.64 -11.72
CA LYS A 433 13.91 10.60 -13.08
C LYS A 433 14.72 9.33 -13.28
N SER A 434 14.25 8.43 -14.13
CA SER A 434 14.93 7.21 -14.57
C SER A 434 15.16 7.23 -16.09
N LYS A 435 16.00 6.32 -16.59
CA LYS A 435 16.23 6.22 -18.03
C LYS A 435 14.94 5.96 -18.82
N SER A 436 13.97 5.25 -18.23
CA SER A 436 12.73 4.92 -18.92
C SER A 436 11.72 6.06 -18.98
N ASN A 437 11.84 7.10 -18.14
CA ASN A 437 10.83 8.16 -18.07
C ASN A 437 11.30 9.57 -18.47
N VAL A 438 12.58 9.75 -18.77
CA VAL A 438 13.10 11.00 -19.33
C VAL A 438 13.22 10.96 -20.86
N ALA A 439 13.21 12.12 -21.52
CA ALA A 439 13.46 12.21 -22.96
C ALA A 439 14.95 11.99 -23.30
N ALA A 440 15.25 11.67 -24.56
CA ALA A 440 16.64 11.54 -25.02
C ALA A 440 17.43 12.85 -24.78
N GLY A 441 18.67 12.76 -24.31
CA GLY A 441 19.49 13.92 -23.96
C GLY A 441 19.17 14.57 -22.61
N GLN A 442 18.16 14.09 -21.88
CA GLN A 442 17.89 14.53 -20.51
C GLN A 442 18.69 13.71 -19.49
N LYS A 443 18.98 14.35 -18.35
CA LYS A 443 19.61 13.71 -17.19
C LYS A 443 18.61 12.94 -16.34
N TYR A 444 19.08 11.90 -15.67
CA TYR A 444 18.28 11.09 -14.74
C TYR A 444 19.11 10.64 -13.53
N ILE A 445 18.44 10.26 -12.45
CA ILE A 445 19.06 9.94 -11.15
C ILE A 445 18.76 8.53 -10.64
N PHE A 446 17.82 7.79 -11.23
CA PHE A 446 17.55 6.39 -10.89
C PHE A 446 18.10 5.44 -11.97
N PRO A 447 18.79 4.34 -11.60
CA PRO A 447 18.91 3.80 -10.24
C PRO A 447 19.88 4.62 -9.36
N LEU A 448 19.49 4.85 -8.10
CA LEU A 448 20.26 5.59 -7.10
C LEU A 448 20.93 4.61 -6.13
N TYR A 449 22.23 4.79 -5.86
CA TYR A 449 22.99 3.97 -4.91
C TYR A 449 23.38 4.78 -3.67
N ALA A 450 23.17 4.21 -2.49
CA ALA A 450 23.37 4.89 -1.22
C ALA A 450 23.66 3.90 -0.07
N ASN A 451 24.12 4.41 1.07
CA ASN A 451 24.15 3.67 2.33
C ASN A 451 23.09 4.21 3.29
N LEU A 452 22.30 3.31 3.89
CA LEU A 452 21.52 3.60 5.09
C LEU A 452 22.39 3.37 6.32
N ILE A 453 22.46 4.35 7.20
CA ILE A 453 23.24 4.29 8.44
C ILE A 453 22.28 4.26 9.63
N PHE A 454 22.14 3.10 10.24
CA PHE A 454 21.32 2.86 11.43
C PHE A 454 22.14 3.15 12.67
N LYS A 455 21.68 4.08 13.51
CA LYS A 455 22.26 4.39 14.83
C LYS A 455 21.26 4.01 15.90
N ALA A 456 21.72 3.38 16.99
CA ALA A 456 20.87 3.04 18.12
C ALA A 456 20.59 4.27 19.02
N LYS A 457 19.38 4.36 19.59
CA LYS A 457 18.88 5.54 20.35
C LYS A 457 19.74 5.96 21.56
N ASN A 458 20.50 5.05 22.15
CA ASN A 458 21.32 5.29 23.34
C ASN A 458 22.69 4.59 23.27
N SER A 459 23.22 4.38 22.06
CA SER A 459 24.50 3.71 21.87
C SER A 459 25.26 4.33 20.70
N SER A 460 26.59 4.25 20.74
CA SER A 460 27.45 4.58 19.59
C SER A 460 27.44 3.49 18.52
N ASP A 461 26.79 2.34 18.78
CA ASP A 461 26.65 1.26 17.80
C ASP A 461 25.93 1.76 16.54
N SER A 462 26.55 1.50 15.39
CA SER A 462 25.97 1.79 14.08
C SER A 462 26.12 0.63 13.11
N VAL A 463 25.14 0.48 12.22
CA VAL A 463 25.16 -0.51 11.13
C VAL A 463 24.93 0.22 9.81
N ALA A 464 25.80 -0.01 8.83
CA ALA A 464 25.64 0.49 7.47
C ALA A 464 25.06 -0.60 6.57
N LEU A 465 24.09 -0.23 5.73
CA LEU A 465 23.48 -1.10 4.72
C LEU A 465 23.44 -0.36 3.37
N GLY A 466 24.16 -0.90 2.40
CA GLY A 466 24.14 -0.47 1.01
C GLY A 466 22.81 -0.81 0.36
N ILE A 467 22.24 0.16 -0.33
CA ILE A 467 20.96 0.06 -1.03
C ILE A 467 21.07 0.58 -2.45
N ALA A 468 20.20 0.06 -3.31
CA ALA A 468 19.87 0.67 -4.58
C ALA A 468 18.36 0.93 -4.63
N ILE A 469 17.97 2.14 -5.02
CA ILE A 469 16.61 2.47 -5.44
C ILE A 469 16.59 2.33 -6.95
N ASP A 470 15.87 1.36 -7.49
CA ASP A 470 15.92 1.04 -8.91
C ASP A 470 15.03 1.93 -9.78
N GLU A 471 15.06 1.70 -11.09
CA GLU A 471 14.30 2.48 -12.08
C GLU A 471 12.77 2.27 -11.97
N SER A 472 12.32 1.24 -11.26
CA SER A 472 10.90 1.01 -10.95
C SER A 472 10.50 1.71 -9.64
N GLY A 473 11.46 2.17 -8.85
CA GLY A 473 11.25 2.73 -7.52
C GLY A 473 11.20 1.66 -6.42
N ASP A 474 11.65 0.44 -6.70
CA ASP A 474 11.81 -0.58 -5.67
C ASP A 474 13.19 -0.47 -5.02
N ILE A 475 13.27 -0.83 -3.74
CA ILE A 475 14.48 -0.70 -2.93
C ILE A 475 14.99 -2.07 -2.59
N ARG A 476 16.26 -2.26 -2.92
CA ARG A 476 16.99 -3.49 -2.72
C ARG A 476 18.31 -3.22 -2.04
N THR A 477 18.90 -4.26 -1.47
CA THR A 477 20.27 -4.18 -1.03
C THR A 477 21.22 -4.06 -2.23
N ASP A 478 22.37 -3.47 -1.97
CA ASP A 478 23.51 -3.41 -2.89
C ASP A 478 24.79 -3.72 -2.10
N MET A 479 24.81 -4.85 -1.39
CA MET A 479 25.90 -5.23 -0.50
C MET A 479 27.10 -5.72 -1.30
N GLN A 480 28.31 -5.36 -0.84
CA GLN A 480 29.55 -5.93 -1.37
C GLN A 480 29.69 -7.43 -1.04
N SER A 481 29.26 -7.84 0.16
CA SER A 481 29.19 -9.25 0.57
C SER A 481 28.27 -9.43 1.79
N ALA A 482 28.05 -10.69 2.20
CA ALA A 482 27.33 -11.01 3.44
C ALA A 482 27.96 -10.37 4.71
N SER A 483 29.30 -10.26 4.73
CA SER A 483 30.05 -9.70 5.86
C SER A 483 30.30 -8.19 5.70
N ASN A 484 30.38 -7.67 4.48
CA ASN A 484 30.46 -6.25 4.20
C ASN A 484 29.19 -5.75 3.49
N LYS A 485 28.29 -5.19 4.29
CA LYS A 485 26.97 -4.78 3.85
C LYS A 485 26.93 -3.39 3.21
N THR A 486 28.05 -2.66 3.08
CA THR A 486 28.07 -1.34 2.42
C THR A 486 27.82 -1.43 0.91
N THR A 487 27.42 -0.32 0.29
CA THR A 487 27.11 -0.23 -1.15
C THR A 487 28.29 -0.68 -2.04
N ALA A 488 27.97 -1.44 -3.09
CA ALA A 488 28.89 -1.95 -4.10
C ALA A 488 28.75 -1.24 -5.45
N CYS A 489 27.67 -0.48 -5.63
CA CYS A 489 27.31 0.25 -6.84
C CYS A 489 27.20 -0.66 -8.06
N THR A 490 26.70 -1.88 -7.83
CA THR A 490 26.72 -2.92 -8.84
C THR A 490 25.31 -3.11 -9.43
N PRO A 491 25.15 -2.97 -10.75
CA PRO A 491 23.89 -3.30 -11.40
C PRO A 491 23.46 -4.75 -11.13
N LEU A 492 22.15 -5.01 -11.19
CA LEU A 492 21.63 -6.37 -11.12
C LEU A 492 21.60 -7.05 -12.49
N LEU A 493 21.73 -8.37 -12.44
CA LEU A 493 21.50 -9.26 -13.58
C LEU A 493 20.07 -9.78 -13.67
N THR A 494 19.36 -9.86 -12.54
CA THR A 494 18.07 -10.55 -12.43
C THR A 494 17.05 -9.71 -11.66
N THR A 495 15.77 -9.89 -11.98
CA THR A 495 14.63 -9.17 -11.36
C THR A 495 13.69 -10.10 -10.56
N GLY A 496 14.19 -11.26 -10.12
CA GLY A 496 13.41 -12.29 -9.43
C GLY A 496 13.18 -12.02 -7.93
N ALA A 497 12.80 -13.08 -7.20
CA ALA A 497 12.73 -13.06 -5.73
C ALA A 497 14.14 -12.97 -5.11
N THR A 498 15.08 -13.72 -5.68
CA THR A 498 16.51 -13.63 -5.38
C THR A 498 17.16 -12.78 -6.44
N LEU A 499 17.80 -11.70 -6.02
CA LEU A 499 18.47 -10.76 -6.91
C LEU A 499 19.97 -11.07 -6.89
N THR A 500 20.63 -11.01 -8.05
CA THR A 500 22.06 -11.30 -8.16
C THR A 500 22.81 -10.25 -8.98
N THR A 501 24.02 -9.91 -8.55
CA THR A 501 24.96 -9.04 -9.30
C THR A 501 25.88 -9.86 -10.20
N ASP A 502 26.65 -9.21 -11.08
CA ASP A 502 27.71 -9.81 -11.92
C ASP A 502 28.75 -10.62 -11.12
N ASN A 503 29.02 -10.23 -9.88
CA ASN A 503 29.95 -10.92 -8.98
C ASN A 503 29.30 -12.04 -8.14
N ASN A 504 28.13 -12.54 -8.58
CA ASN A 504 27.33 -13.56 -7.89
C ASN A 504 26.94 -13.22 -6.44
N GLN A 505 26.93 -11.93 -6.07
CA GLN A 505 26.43 -11.51 -4.76
C GLN A 505 24.91 -11.52 -4.76
N ILE A 506 24.34 -12.12 -3.71
CA ILE A 506 22.90 -12.15 -3.49
C ILE A 506 22.46 -10.82 -2.88
N GLN A 507 21.44 -10.22 -3.48
CA GLN A 507 20.78 -9.03 -3.01
C GLN A 507 19.33 -9.33 -2.65
N TYR A 508 18.75 -8.50 -1.80
CA TYR A 508 17.45 -8.71 -1.19
C TYR A 508 16.54 -7.52 -1.45
N ARG A 509 15.27 -7.81 -1.71
CA ARG A 509 14.20 -6.79 -1.72
C ARG A 509 13.94 -6.37 -0.27
N ILE A 510 13.98 -5.06 -0.03
CA ILE A 510 13.89 -4.50 1.32
C ILE A 510 12.92 -3.32 1.41
N GLY A 511 12.43 -2.80 0.28
CA GLY A 511 11.54 -1.66 0.32
C GLY A 511 11.04 -1.21 -1.03
N THR A 512 10.34 -0.08 -1.03
CA THR A 512 9.84 0.58 -2.23
C THR A 512 9.50 2.04 -1.95
N LEU A 513 9.50 2.87 -3.00
CA LEU A 513 9.04 4.25 -2.96
C LEU A 513 7.51 4.31 -2.95
N GLY A 514 6.94 5.13 -2.07
CA GLY A 514 5.49 5.28 -1.95
C GLY A 514 4.88 6.25 -2.98
N ALA A 515 5.36 7.49 -2.98
CA ALA A 515 4.87 8.60 -3.78
C ALA A 515 5.93 9.71 -3.86
N THR A 516 5.75 10.60 -4.82
CA THR A 516 6.58 11.80 -5.00
C THR A 516 5.97 13.01 -4.29
N ASP A 517 6.83 13.79 -3.66
CA ASP A 517 6.52 15.12 -3.10
C ASP A 517 7.21 16.15 -4.00
N THR A 518 6.48 16.60 -5.02
CA THR A 518 6.99 17.49 -6.06
C THR A 518 7.36 18.87 -5.51
N SER A 519 6.67 19.33 -4.47
CA SER A 519 6.93 20.59 -3.77
C SER A 519 8.26 20.58 -3.03
N ASN A 520 8.56 19.50 -2.31
CA ASN A 520 9.82 19.38 -1.56
C ASN A 520 10.94 18.67 -2.33
N LYS A 521 10.70 18.30 -3.60
CA LYS A 521 11.62 17.53 -4.45
C LYS A 521 12.13 16.27 -3.71
N ALA A 522 11.17 15.51 -3.19
CA ALA A 522 11.44 14.34 -2.35
C ALA A 522 10.61 13.14 -2.78
N VAL A 523 11.05 11.94 -2.38
CA VAL A 523 10.29 10.69 -2.54
C VAL A 523 10.04 10.07 -1.18
N THR A 524 8.81 9.65 -0.92
CA THR A 524 8.51 8.83 0.25
C THR A 524 9.02 7.43 0.02
N PHE A 525 9.58 6.80 1.04
CA PHE A 525 10.13 5.45 0.91
C PHE A 525 9.88 4.63 2.16
N ARG A 526 9.75 3.32 1.97
CA ARG A 526 9.41 2.37 3.04
C ARG A 526 10.41 1.23 2.99
N ILE A 527 11.01 0.91 4.13
CA ILE A 527 11.95 -0.20 4.28
C ILE A 527 11.42 -1.15 5.34
N LEU A 528 11.54 -2.45 5.05
CA LEU A 528 11.26 -3.53 5.96
C LEU A 528 12.32 -4.62 5.79
N LEU A 529 13.18 -4.77 6.80
CA LEU A 529 14.25 -5.76 6.81
C LEU A 529 13.75 -7.07 7.41
N ALA A 530 13.77 -8.14 6.62
CA ALA A 530 13.12 -9.41 6.96
C ALA A 530 13.95 -10.61 6.50
N ASN A 531 15.22 -10.65 6.91
CA ASN A 531 16.13 -11.73 6.58
C ASN A 531 17.26 -11.80 7.64
N PRO A 532 17.60 -13.00 8.16
CA PRO A 532 18.67 -13.16 9.13
C PRO A 532 20.03 -12.58 8.71
N ILE A 533 20.29 -12.45 7.40
CA ILE A 533 21.50 -11.81 6.87
C ILE A 533 21.71 -10.40 7.44
N PHE A 534 20.64 -9.70 7.84
CA PHE A 534 20.65 -8.34 8.36
C PHE A 534 21.09 -8.24 9.83
N ASP A 535 21.35 -9.36 10.51
CA ASP A 535 21.86 -9.41 11.88
C ASP A 535 21.07 -8.49 12.86
N LYS A 536 21.74 -7.50 13.47
CA LYS A 536 21.17 -6.58 14.47
C LYS A 536 19.95 -5.79 13.96
N ILE A 537 19.87 -5.55 12.64
CA ILE A 537 18.78 -4.80 11.99
C ILE A 537 17.74 -5.69 11.31
N ASP A 538 17.83 -7.02 11.43
CA ASP A 538 16.77 -7.90 10.96
C ASP A 538 15.48 -7.67 11.77
N GLY A 539 14.39 -7.29 11.11
CA GLY A 539 13.12 -6.84 11.69
C GLY A 539 12.96 -5.33 11.79
N ALA A 540 13.95 -4.54 11.35
CA ALA A 540 13.87 -3.07 11.34
C ALA A 540 12.92 -2.55 10.26
N VAL A 541 12.14 -1.53 10.64
CA VAL A 541 11.15 -0.87 9.78
C VAL A 541 11.41 0.63 9.75
N ILE A 542 11.31 1.22 8.56
CA ILE A 542 11.43 2.66 8.30
C ILE A 542 10.27 3.10 7.41
N GLY A 543 9.64 4.22 7.73
CA GLY A 543 8.70 4.88 6.82
C GLY A 543 7.36 4.15 6.63
N ALA A 544 7.07 3.12 7.42
CA ALA A 544 5.81 2.37 7.32
C ALA A 544 4.58 3.17 7.78
N ASN A 545 4.78 4.33 8.42
CA ASN A 545 3.72 5.24 8.86
C ASN A 545 2.63 4.59 9.72
N THR A 546 2.98 3.54 10.47
CA THR A 546 2.05 2.70 11.23
C THR A 546 2.43 2.64 12.71
N ASN A 547 1.54 2.08 13.51
CA ASN A 547 1.75 1.83 14.93
C ASN A 547 1.99 0.34 15.14
N ILE A 548 3.04 0.00 15.90
CA ILE A 548 3.22 -1.34 16.46
C ILE A 548 2.62 -1.32 17.87
N VAL A 549 1.58 -2.11 18.10
CA VAL A 549 0.97 -2.26 19.43
C VAL A 549 1.89 -3.10 20.30
N SER A 550 2.72 -2.46 21.09
CA SER A 550 3.77 -3.14 21.86
C SER A 550 3.24 -3.77 23.16
N ASP A 551 2.09 -3.31 23.66
CA ASP A 551 1.45 -3.88 24.86
C ASP A 551 -0.07 -3.63 24.91
N VAL A 552 -0.79 -4.49 25.64
CA VAL A 552 -2.23 -4.39 25.93
C VAL A 552 -2.48 -4.73 27.40
N ASN A 553 -3.24 -3.88 28.11
CA ASN A 553 -3.65 -4.16 29.50
C ASN A 553 -4.98 -4.94 29.58
N SER A 554 -5.39 -5.32 30.79
CA SER A 554 -6.64 -6.05 31.07
C SER A 554 -7.92 -5.31 30.65
N GLU A 555 -7.85 -3.99 30.50
CA GLU A 555 -8.95 -3.13 30.04
C GLU A 555 -8.96 -2.95 28.50
N GLY A 556 -8.03 -3.60 27.78
CA GLY A 556 -7.86 -3.45 26.34
C GLY A 556 -7.16 -2.16 25.92
N LYS A 557 -6.57 -1.40 26.85
CA LYS A 557 -5.79 -0.20 26.54
C LYS A 557 -4.44 -0.59 25.95
N GLN A 558 -4.11 0.04 24.83
CA GLN A 558 -2.92 -0.24 24.04
C GLN A 558 -1.78 0.74 24.38
N THR A 559 -0.56 0.23 24.36
CA THR A 559 0.66 1.04 24.23
C THR A 559 1.28 0.73 22.89
N SER A 560 1.60 1.77 22.12
CA SER A 560 2.11 1.59 20.75
C SER A 560 3.38 2.41 20.50
N THR A 561 4.25 1.85 19.66
CA THR A 561 5.39 2.57 19.08
C THR A 561 5.01 3.08 17.71
N VAL A 562 5.11 4.39 17.51
CA VAL A 562 4.83 5.04 16.23
C VAL A 562 6.03 4.88 15.31
N ILE A 563 5.84 4.24 14.17
CA ILE A 563 6.77 4.29 13.04
C ILE A 563 6.31 5.41 12.13
N GLY A 564 7.01 6.55 12.17
CA GLY A 564 6.70 7.68 11.31
C GLY A 564 6.94 7.40 9.83
N GLY A 565 6.47 8.32 8.98
CA GLY A 565 6.83 8.35 7.57
C GLY A 565 8.27 8.81 7.34
N ALA A 566 8.80 8.50 6.17
CA ALA A 566 10.16 8.86 5.78
C ALA A 566 10.19 9.31 4.32
N ARG A 567 10.99 10.34 4.04
CA ARG A 567 11.26 10.85 2.69
C ARG A 567 12.75 11.03 2.43
N VAL A 568 13.18 10.69 1.23
CA VAL A 568 14.50 11.01 0.69
C VAL A 568 14.39 12.34 -0.03
N ASN A 569 15.13 13.36 0.42
CA ASN A 569 15.18 14.68 -0.21
C ASN A 569 16.21 14.67 -1.34
N LEU A 570 15.78 14.97 -2.56
CA LEU A 570 16.56 14.82 -3.79
C LEU A 570 16.90 16.15 -4.47
N GLY A 571 16.48 17.30 -3.91
CA GLY A 571 16.59 18.62 -4.56
C GLY A 571 18.00 18.96 -5.06
N ASN A 572 19.03 18.69 -4.26
CA ASN A 572 20.42 18.94 -4.68
C ASN A 572 20.84 18.01 -5.83
N LEU A 573 20.46 16.73 -5.75
CA LEU A 573 20.79 15.74 -6.77
C LEU A 573 20.10 16.00 -8.11
N LEU A 574 18.84 16.44 -8.05
CA LEU A 574 18.08 16.87 -9.23
C LEU A 574 18.69 18.12 -9.89
N SER A 575 19.39 18.94 -9.12
CA SER A 575 20.05 20.16 -9.60
C SER A 575 21.45 19.89 -10.17
N ALA A 576 22.14 18.84 -9.73
CA ALA A 576 23.49 18.47 -10.17
C ALA A 576 23.59 18.14 -11.67
N ASN A 577 24.73 18.42 -12.30
CA ASN A 577 24.96 18.10 -13.71
C ASN A 577 25.30 16.63 -13.92
N VAL A 578 25.22 16.18 -15.17
CA VAL A 578 25.68 14.83 -15.56
C VAL A 578 27.14 14.64 -15.12
N ASN A 579 27.45 13.46 -14.59
CA ASN A 579 28.75 13.10 -14.00
C ASN A 579 29.12 13.83 -12.69
N GLU A 580 28.22 14.62 -12.11
CA GLU A 580 28.37 15.16 -10.75
C GLU A 580 27.63 14.29 -9.73
N SER A 581 28.05 14.38 -8.48
CA SER A 581 27.34 13.82 -7.33
C SER A 581 26.91 14.96 -6.41
N ALA A 582 25.84 14.76 -5.66
CA ALA A 582 25.34 15.74 -4.72
C ALA A 582 24.69 15.06 -3.51
N TYR A 583 24.68 15.77 -2.38
CA TYR A 583 24.15 15.27 -1.14
C TYR A 583 22.63 15.04 -1.20
N ILE A 584 22.18 13.91 -0.65
CA ILE A 584 20.77 13.58 -0.38
C ILE A 584 20.58 13.45 1.13
N SER A 585 19.37 13.68 1.63
CA SER A 585 19.07 13.53 3.07
C SER A 585 17.81 12.72 3.32
N LEU A 586 17.68 12.25 4.56
CA LEU A 586 16.50 11.60 5.08
C LEU A 586 15.79 12.52 6.06
N SER A 587 14.46 12.65 5.92
CA SER A 587 13.64 13.36 6.90
C SER A 587 12.28 12.71 7.06
N ASP A 588 11.64 12.93 8.20
CA ASP A 588 10.21 12.67 8.35
C ASP A 588 9.38 13.80 7.72
N PHE A 589 8.05 13.69 7.79
CA PHE A 589 7.14 14.71 7.24
C PHE A 589 7.13 16.03 8.01
N SER A 590 7.69 16.08 9.22
CA SER A 590 7.91 17.31 9.99
C SER A 590 9.26 17.97 9.72
N GLY A 591 10.13 17.30 8.94
CA GLY A 591 11.50 17.75 8.67
C GLY A 591 12.53 17.29 9.70
N ALA A 592 12.14 16.45 10.67
CA ALA A 592 13.05 15.89 11.67
C ALA A 592 13.77 14.63 11.16
N GLY A 593 14.73 14.14 11.93
CA GLY A 593 15.46 12.90 11.64
C GLY A 593 14.53 11.68 11.61
N VAL A 594 14.79 10.74 10.70
CA VAL A 594 13.96 9.55 10.54
C VAL A 594 14.31 8.52 11.60
N LYS A 595 13.26 7.98 12.24
CA LYS A 595 13.38 6.92 13.23
C LYS A 595 13.17 5.55 12.58
N TRP A 596 13.80 4.54 13.16
CA TRP A 596 13.55 3.14 12.83
C TRP A 596 13.23 2.35 14.10
N THR A 597 12.49 1.25 13.94
CA THR A 597 12.13 0.35 15.04
C THR A 597 12.20 -1.10 14.57
N ASN A 598 12.73 -1.97 15.41
CA ASN A 598 12.74 -3.41 15.20
C ASN A 598 11.51 -4.05 15.86
N ILE A 599 10.63 -4.65 15.05
CA ILE A 599 9.36 -5.23 15.53
C ILE A 599 9.62 -6.27 16.62
N TYR A 600 10.43 -7.27 16.31
CA TYR A 600 10.68 -8.40 17.20
C TYR A 600 11.33 -7.95 18.52
N LYS A 601 12.37 -7.11 18.44
CA LYS A 601 13.08 -6.65 19.63
C LYS A 601 12.25 -5.72 20.51
N ALA A 602 11.30 -4.97 19.94
CA ALA A 602 10.37 -4.17 20.73
C ALA A 602 9.51 -5.06 21.64
N TYR A 603 8.93 -6.14 21.10
CA TYR A 603 8.17 -7.11 21.90
C TYR A 603 9.05 -7.89 22.88
N LEU A 604 10.27 -8.26 22.47
CA LEU A 604 11.21 -8.97 23.33
C LEU A 604 11.62 -8.13 24.55
N SER A 605 11.88 -6.84 24.35
CA SER A 605 12.18 -5.87 25.43
C SER A 605 11.05 -5.84 26.45
N ASN A 606 9.81 -5.70 25.99
CA ASN A 606 8.63 -5.66 26.87
C ASN A 606 8.46 -6.95 27.66
N TYR A 607 8.68 -8.11 27.03
CA TYR A 607 8.63 -9.40 27.71
C TYR A 607 9.71 -9.50 28.79
N TYR A 608 10.96 -9.12 28.50
CA TYR A 608 12.05 -9.15 29.47
C TYR A 608 11.87 -8.17 30.62
N GLU A 609 11.41 -6.95 30.35
CA GLU A 609 11.10 -5.95 31.38
C GLU A 609 10.01 -6.44 32.35
N LYS A 610 8.89 -6.96 31.82
CA LYS A 610 7.79 -7.47 32.64
C LYS A 610 8.17 -8.66 33.51
N ASN A 611 9.04 -9.54 33.01
CA ASN A 611 9.43 -10.77 33.68
C ASN A 611 10.76 -10.65 34.44
N SER A 612 11.34 -9.45 34.53
CA SER A 612 12.63 -9.19 35.20
C SER A 612 13.76 -10.12 34.69
N ILE A 613 13.80 -10.38 33.39
CA ILE A 613 14.80 -11.25 32.76
C ILE A 613 16.10 -10.45 32.54
N ALA A 614 17.23 -11.00 33.00
CA ALA A 614 18.52 -10.30 32.99
C ALA A 614 19.15 -10.11 31.59
N ASN A 615 18.66 -10.82 30.56
CA ASN A 615 19.23 -10.81 29.20
C ASN A 615 18.76 -9.62 28.34
N GLN A 616 18.85 -8.39 28.86
CA GLN A 616 18.46 -7.17 28.13
C GLN A 616 19.23 -7.01 26.79
N ALA A 617 20.47 -7.51 26.73
CA ALA A 617 21.32 -7.42 25.54
C ALA A 617 20.71 -8.03 24.26
N ALA A 618 19.87 -9.07 24.37
CA ALA A 618 19.22 -9.65 23.19
C ALA A 618 18.11 -8.74 22.60
N ALA A 619 17.57 -7.83 23.41
CA ALA A 619 16.60 -6.81 23.00
C ALA A 619 17.25 -5.45 22.67
N ASP A 620 18.58 -5.33 22.75
CA ASP A 620 19.32 -4.12 22.38
C ASP A 620 19.28 -3.89 20.86
N PHE A 621 19.56 -2.65 20.44
CA PHE A 621 19.45 -2.24 19.04
C PHE A 621 18.00 -2.43 18.52
N ARG A 622 17.01 -2.02 19.31
CA ARG A 622 15.57 -2.09 18.96
C ARG A 622 15.03 -0.83 18.29
N GLU A 623 15.64 0.32 18.53
CA GLU A 623 15.18 1.60 17.99
C GLU A 623 16.35 2.59 17.87
N GLY A 624 16.15 3.60 17.04
CA GLY A 624 17.07 4.73 16.92
C GLY A 624 16.79 5.57 15.68
N GLU A 625 17.84 6.22 15.18
CA GLU A 625 17.76 7.09 14.01
C GLU A 625 18.46 6.46 12.82
N VAL A 626 17.95 6.75 11.62
CA VAL A 626 18.55 6.33 10.36
C VAL A 626 18.83 7.56 9.51
N SER A 627 19.98 7.55 8.85
CA SER A 627 20.39 8.55 7.86
C SER A 627 20.72 7.86 6.54
N ILE A 628 20.80 8.64 5.46
CA ILE A 628 21.16 8.16 4.13
C ILE A 628 22.34 8.98 3.62
N ASP A 629 23.34 8.30 3.08
CA ASP A 629 24.49 8.92 2.42
C ASP A 629 24.59 8.38 0.99
N ILE A 630 24.72 9.28 0.01
CA ILE A 630 24.91 8.88 -1.38
C ILE A 630 26.22 8.12 -1.52
N ALA A 631 26.25 7.08 -2.36
CA ALA A 631 27.45 6.30 -2.57
C ALA A 631 28.53 7.11 -3.31
N ASP A 632 29.79 7.01 -2.90
CA ASP A 632 30.92 7.75 -3.51
C ASP A 632 31.08 7.48 -5.02
N CYS A 633 30.71 6.28 -5.45
CA CYS A 633 30.71 5.82 -6.83
C CYS A 633 29.62 6.48 -7.69
N TYR A 634 28.58 7.05 -7.07
CA TYR A 634 27.35 7.41 -7.75
C TYR A 634 27.44 8.81 -8.34
N LYS A 635 26.92 8.96 -9.57
CA LYS A 635 26.87 10.23 -10.31
C LYS A 635 25.56 10.31 -11.09
N VAL A 636 25.11 11.53 -11.36
CA VAL A 636 23.96 11.80 -12.23
C VAL A 636 24.25 11.30 -13.64
N LEU A 637 23.25 10.64 -14.23
CA LEU A 637 23.34 9.91 -15.50
C LEU A 637 22.69 10.70 -16.64
N ALA A 638 22.97 10.32 -17.89
CA ALA A 638 22.38 10.90 -19.09
C ALA A 638 21.77 9.82 -19.99
N LYS A 639 20.61 10.11 -20.59
CA LYS A 639 19.91 9.20 -21.50
C LYS A 639 20.36 9.34 -22.95
#